data_AF-A0A429AGX8-F1
#
_entry.id   AF-A0A429AGX8-F1
#
_cell.length_a   1.000
_cell.length_b   1.000
_cell.length_c   1.000
_cell.angle_alpha   90.00
_cell.angle_beta   90.00
_cell.angle_gamma   90.00
#
_symmetry.space_group_name_H-M   'P 1'
#
loop_
_entity.id
_entity.type
_entity.pdbx_description
1 polymer ?
#
loop_
_entity_poly.entity_id
_entity_poly.type
_entity_poly.pdbx_seq_one_letter_code
_entity_poly.pdbx_strand_id
1 'polypeptide(L)'
;MRAKTTGFTGIIPTREAPWRAMFLRGERVAQISETALVWEGPLTDIHQGALRLPEPYASCTEAALDLHVPYTSTRMVFIAGDRCLDWEWNVGQKYEGPITGLPDFGPHLPAEYRSDVDAVMQVAGTPWKTLLIKGERCALLVWGRGVEYEGPLIGRGEAGWKLLPAHMRGDFDDALMLYAGGNNRTVFIKGDQAMDFHWIDGPTKIGTWAQVLPGLGALPAAYRTPRLPAAGRFSGTADGERIDLRIDLTGALPVISGDTFDVADDAYVNSFVLQGNQAVTLPATVSGTATFANPTQMPKISVQVDKLAPGGTAVLTRSTADETGSTTTYTCTYVSRFLRTIDWEVDAMAGTKPAAQYATTTHPRPTGLAKKIVTVQSAFAEAGIELRTAGTVVNEVGVQGAGADLMWSNAELHAAMENNFSGHKNTEQWKLWSFIATRHADNDSTLGIMFDREGSPRQGMAMFCTDLEQTQMAGTRGELHTWVHEIGHAFNLVHSWDKEIAEPRQPLGPRGGYGDLSWMNYEHRYQGPNGEKGEDAFWAGFLYQFTDNELRHLRHGFYRNVVMGGLGLKVGVGGAYRVPLKEFTLPPAGRSGLRLELYGRESFSYGEPVVTEIKLSLDGTTGQADAFPNLSPRGENLTILVTDPAGAIHPFLPIARGCGSRHRRVTLDAATPALYDSAYIGYGADGLTFPTPGTYRLRALCKVPDGSTVVSAERTIQVSSPRDEQDRQAGDLLIGSQQGTLLALLGSDAPQLSDGNAALDRLIATHPDHPLAVYALMVKGTNAGRHFQTLGKNGITVRPADTATSIEQLGAVVETTLDPGTDAGVDNITLNEAMRSLARAHARAHDLKQADAVLDQMVETFREKDVPPPVLATIAEQAETTRTQLHDQA
;
A
#
# COMPACT_ATOMS: atom_id res chain seq x y z
N MET A 1 -18.39 -9.79 -2.26
CA MET A 1 -18.85 -10.70 -1.17
C MET A 1 -17.63 -11.21 -0.38
N ARG A 2 -17.78 -11.78 0.84
CA ARG A 2 -16.65 -12.52 1.45
C ARG A 2 -16.28 -13.69 0.53
N ALA A 3 -14.99 -13.96 0.33
CA ALA A 3 -14.58 -15.14 -0.44
C ALA A 3 -15.12 -16.42 0.23
N LYS A 4 -15.65 -17.36 -0.54
CA LYS A 4 -16.30 -18.55 0.02
C LYS A 4 -15.30 -19.65 0.31
N THR A 5 -15.54 -20.40 1.37
CA THR A 5 -14.78 -21.63 1.63
C THR A 5 -15.26 -22.78 0.74
N THR A 6 -16.43 -22.69 0.12
CA THR A 6 -17.01 -23.73 -0.73
C THR A 6 -16.41 -23.76 -2.14
N GLY A 7 -16.61 -24.85 -2.88
CA GLY A 7 -16.17 -24.99 -4.27
C GLY A 7 -17.08 -24.25 -5.29
N PHE A 8 -18.08 -23.52 -4.81
CA PHE A 8 -19.05 -22.75 -5.58
C PHE A 8 -19.15 -21.32 -5.03
N THR A 9 -19.77 -20.42 -5.79
CA THR A 9 -19.82 -19.00 -5.45
C THR A 9 -21.22 -18.45 -5.28
N GLY A 10 -22.25 -19.18 -5.69
CA GLY A 10 -23.62 -18.75 -5.42
C GLY A 10 -24.61 -19.89 -5.59
N ILE A 11 -25.77 -19.73 -4.96
CA ILE A 11 -26.85 -20.71 -4.98
C ILE A 11 -28.11 -20.05 -5.55
N ILE A 12 -28.80 -20.76 -6.45
CA ILE A 12 -30.08 -20.35 -7.03
C ILE A 12 -31.12 -21.42 -6.68
N PRO A 13 -31.93 -21.23 -5.63
CA PRO A 13 -33.04 -22.13 -5.34
C PRO A 13 -34.19 -21.92 -6.34
N THR A 14 -34.86 -23.00 -6.72
CA THR A 14 -36.21 -22.92 -7.31
C THR A 14 -37.24 -23.03 -6.20
N ARG A 15 -38.36 -22.30 -6.34
CA ARG A 15 -39.46 -22.35 -5.36
C ARG A 15 -40.69 -23.07 -5.86
N GLU A 16 -40.57 -23.73 -7.01
CA GLU A 16 -41.63 -24.55 -7.60
C GLU A 16 -41.40 -26.02 -7.23
N ALA A 17 -42.48 -26.79 -7.15
CA ALA A 17 -42.39 -28.23 -7.03
C ALA A 17 -42.15 -28.86 -8.42
N PRO A 18 -41.15 -29.74 -8.58
CA PRO A 18 -40.21 -30.21 -7.57
C PRO A 18 -39.10 -29.19 -7.27
N TRP A 19 -38.76 -29.04 -5.98
CA TRP A 19 -37.69 -28.13 -5.55
C TRP A 19 -36.34 -28.57 -6.12
N ARG A 20 -35.56 -27.58 -6.57
CA ARG A 20 -34.19 -27.72 -7.06
C ARG A 20 -33.34 -26.57 -6.52
N ALA A 21 -32.03 -26.77 -6.52
CA ALA A 21 -31.08 -25.69 -6.30
C ALA A 21 -29.91 -25.81 -7.26
N MET A 22 -29.52 -24.70 -7.88
CA MET A 22 -28.36 -24.62 -8.76
C MET A 22 -27.18 -23.99 -8.02
N PHE A 23 -26.00 -24.56 -8.18
CA PHE A 23 -24.75 -24.14 -7.55
C PHE A 23 -23.82 -23.64 -8.64
N LEU A 24 -23.48 -22.35 -8.59
CA LEU A 24 -22.67 -21.68 -9.60
C LEU A 24 -21.18 -21.87 -9.30
N ARG A 25 -20.40 -22.20 -10.32
CA ARG A 25 -18.94 -22.24 -10.23
C ARG A 25 -18.33 -21.77 -11.55
N GLY A 26 -18.07 -20.47 -11.63
CA GLY A 26 -17.67 -19.84 -12.87
C GLY A 26 -18.67 -20.18 -13.97
N GLU A 27 -18.19 -20.61 -15.13
CA GLU A 27 -19.03 -20.97 -16.28
C GLU A 27 -19.69 -22.36 -16.18
N ARG A 28 -19.67 -22.98 -15.00
CA ARG A 28 -20.31 -24.28 -14.74
C ARG A 28 -21.39 -24.14 -13.69
N VAL A 29 -22.37 -25.02 -13.76
CA VAL A 29 -23.43 -25.12 -12.77
C VAL A 29 -23.75 -26.59 -12.47
N ALA A 30 -24.01 -26.88 -11.20
CA ALA A 30 -24.53 -28.17 -10.73
C ALA A 30 -25.91 -27.96 -10.12
N GLN A 31 -26.91 -28.72 -10.56
CA GLN A 31 -28.29 -28.64 -10.06
C GLN A 31 -28.60 -29.88 -9.22
N ILE A 32 -29.19 -29.71 -8.04
CA ILE A 32 -29.60 -30.79 -7.13
C ILE A 32 -31.11 -30.74 -6.85
N SER A 33 -31.70 -31.85 -6.42
CA SER A 33 -32.90 -31.87 -5.55
C SER A 33 -32.49 -32.03 -4.10
N GLU A 34 -33.47 -32.15 -3.20
CA GLU A 34 -33.23 -32.48 -1.78
C GLU A 34 -32.43 -33.77 -1.59
N THR A 35 -32.53 -34.71 -2.55
CA THR A 35 -32.01 -36.08 -2.41
C THR A 35 -30.83 -36.41 -3.32
N ALA A 36 -30.66 -35.74 -4.47
CA ALA A 36 -29.69 -36.16 -5.48
C ALA A 36 -29.20 -35.02 -6.38
N LEU A 37 -28.08 -35.27 -7.08
CA LEU A 37 -27.64 -34.49 -8.23
C LEU A 37 -28.60 -34.74 -9.41
N VAL A 38 -28.97 -33.67 -10.10
CA VAL A 38 -29.95 -33.68 -11.19
C VAL A 38 -29.26 -33.42 -12.52
N TRP A 39 -28.33 -32.48 -12.53
CA TRP A 39 -27.63 -32.05 -13.74
C TRP A 39 -26.30 -31.38 -13.40
N GLU A 40 -25.32 -31.48 -14.29
CA GLU A 40 -24.06 -30.72 -14.24
C GLU A 40 -23.59 -30.40 -15.67
N GLY A 41 -23.10 -29.18 -15.90
CA GLY A 41 -22.59 -28.77 -17.20
C GLY A 41 -22.29 -27.28 -17.30
N PRO A 42 -22.08 -26.76 -18.52
CA PRO A 42 -21.88 -25.33 -18.78
C PRO A 42 -23.10 -24.50 -18.40
N LEU A 43 -22.88 -23.32 -17.81
CA LEU A 43 -23.97 -22.40 -17.42
C LEU A 43 -24.88 -22.04 -18.59
N THR A 44 -24.32 -21.97 -19.80
CA THR A 44 -25.06 -21.66 -21.04
C THR A 44 -26.05 -22.73 -21.48
N ASP A 45 -25.92 -23.95 -20.98
CA ASP A 45 -26.66 -25.11 -21.48
C ASP A 45 -27.85 -25.47 -20.56
N ILE A 46 -27.82 -24.97 -19.32
CA ILE A 46 -28.89 -25.23 -18.36
C ILE A 46 -30.20 -24.58 -18.80
N HIS A 47 -31.33 -25.25 -18.53
CA HIS A 47 -32.66 -24.78 -18.90
C HIS A 47 -32.80 -24.37 -20.38
N GLN A 48 -32.23 -25.16 -21.29
CA GLN A 48 -32.28 -24.90 -22.74
C GLN A 48 -31.66 -23.54 -23.14
N GLY A 49 -30.71 -23.04 -22.34
CA GLY A 49 -30.03 -21.78 -22.57
C GLY A 49 -30.87 -20.55 -22.25
N ALA A 50 -31.88 -20.68 -21.38
CA ALA A 50 -32.66 -19.55 -20.86
C ALA A 50 -31.84 -18.65 -19.90
N LEU A 51 -30.82 -19.20 -19.23
CA LEU A 51 -29.94 -18.46 -18.33
C LEU A 51 -28.64 -18.06 -19.04
N ARG A 52 -28.68 -16.97 -19.81
CA ARG A 52 -27.50 -16.38 -20.49
C ARG A 52 -27.07 -15.10 -19.80
N LEU A 53 -26.21 -15.24 -18.80
CA LEU A 53 -25.64 -14.08 -18.12
C LEU A 53 -24.59 -13.41 -19.02
N PRO A 54 -24.55 -12.07 -19.09
CA PRO A 54 -23.41 -11.35 -19.64
C PRO A 54 -22.16 -11.54 -18.77
N GLU A 55 -20.98 -11.33 -19.36
CA GLU A 55 -19.74 -11.17 -18.58
C GLU A 55 -19.79 -9.82 -17.82
N PRO A 56 -19.19 -9.73 -16.62
CA PRO A 56 -18.41 -10.76 -15.94
C PRO A 56 -19.26 -11.79 -15.16
N TYR A 57 -20.58 -11.62 -15.05
CA TYR A 57 -21.43 -12.45 -14.17
C TYR A 57 -21.47 -13.92 -14.56
N ALA A 58 -21.41 -14.24 -15.86
CA ALA A 58 -21.33 -15.62 -16.32
C ALA A 58 -20.13 -16.38 -15.74
N SER A 59 -18.99 -15.70 -15.58
CA SER A 59 -17.74 -16.35 -15.18
C SER A 59 -17.25 -16.00 -13.77
N CYS A 60 -17.72 -14.88 -13.21
CA CYS A 60 -17.20 -14.27 -11.99
C CYS A 60 -18.28 -13.98 -10.93
N THR A 61 -19.49 -14.54 -11.04
CA THR A 61 -20.51 -14.37 -9.98
C THR A 61 -19.97 -14.81 -8.62
N GLU A 62 -20.05 -13.94 -7.62
CA GLU A 62 -19.61 -14.16 -6.23
C GLU A 62 -20.75 -14.42 -5.24
N ALA A 63 -21.99 -14.10 -5.63
CA ALA A 63 -23.22 -14.49 -4.96
C ALA A 63 -24.42 -14.30 -5.90
N ALA A 64 -25.51 -15.02 -5.63
CA ALA A 64 -26.79 -14.83 -6.29
C ALA A 64 -27.88 -14.67 -5.22
N LEU A 65 -28.67 -13.60 -5.34
CA LEU A 65 -29.82 -13.33 -4.49
C LEU A 65 -31.10 -13.64 -5.28
N ASP A 66 -31.85 -14.64 -4.83
CA ASP A 66 -33.17 -14.95 -5.36
C ASP A 66 -34.21 -13.92 -4.88
N LEU A 67 -34.89 -13.29 -5.84
CA LEU A 67 -36.01 -12.38 -5.62
C LEU A 67 -37.30 -13.02 -6.11
N HIS A 68 -37.80 -14.00 -5.34
CA HIS A 68 -39.08 -14.61 -5.65
C HIS A 68 -40.25 -13.63 -5.48
N VAL A 69 -40.85 -13.24 -6.59
CA VAL A 69 -42.08 -12.47 -6.65
C VAL A 69 -43.24 -13.43 -6.98
N PRO A 70 -44.23 -13.60 -6.08
CA PRO A 70 -45.34 -14.52 -6.30
C PRO A 70 -46.03 -14.28 -7.66
N TYR A 71 -46.30 -15.35 -8.41
CA TYR A 71 -47.05 -15.34 -9.68
C TYR A 71 -46.39 -14.62 -10.87
N THR A 72 -45.08 -14.32 -10.79
CA THR A 72 -44.30 -13.72 -11.88
C THR A 72 -42.99 -14.48 -12.11
N SER A 73 -42.21 -14.08 -13.12
CA SER A 73 -40.99 -14.80 -13.50
C SER A 73 -39.88 -14.66 -12.44
N THR A 74 -38.99 -15.66 -12.37
CA THR A 74 -37.86 -15.68 -11.42
C THR A 74 -36.94 -14.46 -11.66
N ARG A 75 -36.82 -13.58 -10.67
CA ARG A 75 -35.88 -12.45 -10.67
C ARG A 75 -34.70 -12.78 -9.76
N MET A 76 -33.50 -12.48 -10.23
CA MET A 76 -32.24 -12.79 -9.55
C MET A 76 -31.34 -11.57 -9.57
N VAL A 77 -30.62 -11.32 -8.48
CA VAL A 77 -29.53 -10.35 -8.47
C VAL A 77 -28.22 -11.12 -8.36
N PHE A 78 -27.41 -11.07 -9.41
CA PHE A 78 -26.06 -11.63 -9.45
C PHE A 78 -25.06 -10.57 -9.02
N ILE A 79 -24.18 -10.89 -8.08
CA ILE A 79 -23.19 -9.96 -7.54
C ILE A 79 -21.80 -10.38 -8.04
N ALA A 80 -21.02 -9.43 -8.54
CA ALA A 80 -19.64 -9.62 -8.94
C ALA A 80 -18.84 -8.36 -8.61
N GLY A 81 -17.90 -8.45 -7.66
CA GLY A 81 -17.21 -7.27 -7.14
C GLY A 81 -18.18 -6.29 -6.47
N ASP A 82 -18.11 -5.01 -6.85
CA ASP A 82 -19.04 -3.97 -6.41
C ASP A 82 -20.28 -3.84 -7.32
N ARG A 83 -20.36 -4.63 -8.40
CA ARG A 83 -21.44 -4.56 -9.39
C ARG A 83 -22.48 -5.65 -9.16
N CYS A 84 -23.67 -5.40 -9.66
CA CYS A 84 -24.70 -6.41 -9.77
C CYS A 84 -25.42 -6.38 -11.11
N LEU A 85 -25.89 -7.56 -11.51
CA LEU A 85 -26.84 -7.75 -12.58
C LEU A 85 -28.18 -8.19 -11.98
N ASP A 86 -29.18 -7.35 -12.13
CA ASP A 86 -30.56 -7.68 -11.85
C ASP A 86 -31.21 -8.28 -13.10
N TRP A 87 -31.52 -9.57 -13.04
CA TRP A 87 -31.94 -10.39 -14.16
C TRP A 87 -33.28 -11.04 -13.89
N GLU A 88 -34.22 -10.86 -14.81
CA GLU A 88 -35.52 -11.51 -14.77
C GLU A 88 -35.60 -12.56 -15.89
N TRP A 89 -35.85 -13.83 -15.58
CA TRP A 89 -35.62 -14.97 -16.49
C TRP A 89 -36.35 -14.91 -17.84
N ASN A 90 -37.50 -14.21 -17.91
CA ASN A 90 -38.29 -14.06 -19.14
C ASN A 90 -38.25 -12.64 -19.73
N VAL A 91 -37.54 -11.71 -19.09
CA VAL A 91 -37.44 -10.31 -19.53
C VAL A 91 -36.02 -9.91 -19.88
N GLY A 92 -35.03 -10.49 -19.19
CA GLY A 92 -33.61 -10.17 -19.30
C GLY A 92 -33.15 -9.18 -18.24
N GLN A 93 -32.14 -8.39 -18.59
CA GLN A 93 -31.51 -7.41 -17.72
C GLN A 93 -32.47 -6.25 -17.38
N LYS A 94 -32.65 -6.00 -16.08
CA LYS A 94 -33.39 -4.85 -15.55
C LYS A 94 -32.47 -3.73 -15.10
N TYR A 95 -31.35 -4.11 -14.49
CA TYR A 95 -30.32 -3.19 -14.01
C TYR A 95 -28.97 -3.86 -14.13
N GLU A 96 -27.97 -3.08 -14.53
CA GLU A 96 -26.57 -3.46 -14.42
C GLU A 96 -25.76 -2.24 -14.02
N GLY A 97 -24.98 -2.37 -12.97
CA GLY A 97 -24.19 -1.27 -12.42
C GLY A 97 -23.74 -1.57 -10.99
N PRO A 98 -23.26 -0.57 -10.25
CA PRO A 98 -22.88 -0.72 -8.85
C PRO A 98 -24.05 -1.23 -8.00
N ILE A 99 -23.81 -2.12 -7.04
CA ILE A 99 -24.83 -2.63 -6.11
C ILE A 99 -25.48 -1.50 -5.31
N THR A 100 -24.73 -0.43 -5.02
CA THR A 100 -25.21 0.79 -4.35
C THR A 100 -26.17 1.62 -5.21
N GLY A 101 -26.18 1.40 -6.53
CA GLY A 101 -27.12 2.02 -7.47
C GLY A 101 -28.33 1.16 -7.81
N LEU A 102 -28.42 -0.08 -7.30
CA LEU A 102 -29.55 -0.97 -7.55
C LEU A 102 -30.85 -0.32 -7.01
N PRO A 103 -31.89 -0.09 -7.84
CA PRO A 103 -33.11 0.59 -7.42
C PRO A 103 -33.76 -0.06 -6.20
N ASP A 104 -34.24 0.76 -5.28
CA ASP A 104 -34.89 0.37 -4.02
C ASP A 104 -34.04 -0.48 -3.05
N PHE A 105 -32.81 -0.86 -3.40
CA PHE A 105 -31.92 -1.65 -2.54
C PHE A 105 -30.64 -0.89 -2.20
N GLY A 106 -29.89 -0.52 -3.24
CA GLY A 106 -28.55 0.06 -3.13
C GLY A 106 -28.47 1.33 -2.28
N PRO A 107 -29.33 2.34 -2.49
CA PRO A 107 -29.35 3.57 -1.68
C PRO A 107 -29.62 3.33 -0.20
N HIS A 108 -30.20 2.18 0.15
CA HIS A 108 -30.56 1.81 1.51
C HIS A 108 -29.58 0.82 2.15
N LEU A 109 -28.57 0.34 1.41
CA LEU A 109 -27.60 -0.64 1.87
C LEU A 109 -26.68 -0.01 2.94
N PRO A 110 -26.71 -0.47 4.21
CA PRO A 110 -25.87 0.08 5.26
C PRO A 110 -24.37 -0.11 4.98
N ALA A 111 -23.55 0.86 5.36
CA ALA A 111 -22.12 0.92 5.02
C ALA A 111 -21.34 -0.34 5.46
N GLU A 112 -21.65 -0.89 6.63
CA GLU A 112 -21.02 -2.11 7.17
C GLU A 112 -21.23 -3.34 6.27
N TYR A 113 -22.33 -3.38 5.51
CA TYR A 113 -22.76 -4.49 4.66
C TYR A 113 -22.47 -4.29 3.17
N ARG A 114 -21.63 -3.32 2.83
CA ARG A 114 -21.19 -3.10 1.43
C ARG A 114 -19.95 -3.92 1.04
N SER A 115 -19.30 -4.55 2.02
CA SER A 115 -18.13 -5.41 1.82
C SER A 115 -18.19 -6.63 2.76
N ASP A 116 -17.50 -7.71 2.39
CA ASP A 116 -17.32 -8.92 3.21
C ASP A 116 -18.60 -9.52 3.81
N VAL A 117 -19.71 -9.44 3.07
CA VAL A 117 -20.97 -10.07 3.47
C VAL A 117 -20.83 -11.59 3.35
N ASP A 118 -21.21 -12.30 4.42
CA ASP A 118 -21.16 -13.76 4.53
C ASP A 118 -22.25 -14.42 3.72
N ALA A 119 -23.48 -13.96 3.86
CA ALA A 119 -24.62 -14.49 3.13
C ALA A 119 -25.63 -13.38 2.87
N VAL A 120 -26.26 -13.45 1.71
CA VAL A 120 -27.41 -12.62 1.34
C VAL A 120 -28.57 -13.56 1.06
N MET A 121 -29.72 -13.30 1.65
CA MET A 121 -30.91 -14.09 1.34
C MET A 121 -32.16 -13.24 1.43
N GLN A 122 -33.15 -13.58 0.63
CA GLN A 122 -34.48 -13.01 0.77
C GLN A 122 -35.13 -13.52 2.06
N VAL A 123 -35.95 -12.67 2.69
CA VAL A 123 -36.79 -13.07 3.80
C VAL A 123 -38.05 -13.79 3.35
N ALA A 124 -38.39 -14.82 4.11
CA ALA A 124 -39.61 -15.61 3.98
C ALA A 124 -40.86 -14.76 3.67
N GLY A 125 -41.60 -15.11 2.60
CA GLY A 125 -42.93 -14.55 2.36
C GLY A 125 -42.98 -13.13 1.77
N THR A 126 -41.85 -12.50 1.43
CA THR A 126 -41.86 -11.22 0.73
C THR A 126 -40.64 -11.01 -0.17
N PRO A 127 -40.81 -10.51 -1.39
CA PRO A 127 -39.68 -10.18 -2.26
C PRO A 127 -38.84 -8.99 -1.82
N TRP A 128 -39.41 -8.15 -0.96
CA TRP A 128 -38.89 -6.81 -0.69
C TRP A 128 -38.19 -6.71 0.65
N LYS A 129 -37.78 -7.84 1.22
CA LYS A 129 -36.95 -7.89 2.42
C LYS A 129 -35.76 -8.81 2.18
N THR A 130 -34.56 -8.30 2.44
CA THR A 130 -33.30 -9.03 2.31
C THR A 130 -32.59 -9.04 3.65
N LEU A 131 -32.16 -10.22 4.08
CA LEU A 131 -31.28 -10.38 5.22
C LEU A 131 -29.83 -10.44 4.73
N LEU A 132 -29.01 -9.56 5.27
CA LEU A 132 -27.57 -9.49 5.06
C LEU A 132 -26.90 -10.00 6.34
N ILE A 133 -26.03 -11.01 6.24
CA ILE A 133 -25.32 -11.58 7.39
C ILE A 133 -23.83 -11.28 7.25
N LYS A 134 -23.19 -10.84 8.33
CA LYS A 134 -21.75 -10.56 8.40
C LYS A 134 -21.25 -10.80 9.82
N GLY A 135 -20.35 -11.76 10.00
CA GLY A 135 -19.97 -12.30 11.30
C GLY A 135 -21.21 -12.69 12.10
N GLU A 136 -21.24 -12.31 13.38
CA GLU A 136 -22.40 -12.55 14.25
C GLU A 136 -23.52 -11.50 14.14
N ARG A 137 -23.45 -10.60 13.15
CA ARG A 137 -24.41 -9.50 12.96
C ARG A 137 -25.24 -9.71 11.71
N CYS A 138 -26.41 -9.08 11.66
CA CYS A 138 -27.20 -8.97 10.45
C CYS A 138 -27.89 -7.62 10.30
N ALA A 139 -28.17 -7.27 9.04
CA ALA A 139 -29.07 -6.19 8.68
C ALA A 139 -30.27 -6.76 7.93
N LEU A 140 -31.48 -6.42 8.38
CA LEU A 140 -32.71 -6.65 7.64
C LEU A 140 -33.03 -5.39 6.84
N LEU A 141 -32.82 -5.47 5.53
CA LEU A 141 -33.08 -4.40 4.60
C LEU A 141 -34.46 -4.56 3.97
N VAL A 142 -35.28 -3.52 4.05
CA VAL A 142 -36.57 -3.45 3.35
C VAL A 142 -36.40 -2.56 2.12
N TRP A 143 -36.65 -3.14 0.95
CA TRP A 143 -36.48 -2.45 -0.31
C TRP A 143 -37.39 -1.21 -0.35
N GLY A 144 -36.83 -0.06 -0.70
CA GLY A 144 -37.47 1.26 -0.77
C GLY A 144 -37.77 1.91 0.59
N ARG A 145 -37.48 1.25 1.71
CA ARG A 145 -37.82 1.72 3.07
C ARG A 145 -36.64 1.81 4.04
N GLY A 146 -35.49 1.27 3.70
CA GLY A 146 -34.32 1.31 4.59
C GLY A 146 -34.17 0.08 5.47
N VAL A 147 -33.30 0.21 6.48
CA VAL A 147 -32.94 -0.86 7.42
C VAL A 147 -33.99 -0.94 8.53
N GLU A 148 -34.66 -2.09 8.66
CA GLU A 148 -35.67 -2.36 9.70
C GLU A 148 -35.02 -2.90 10.98
N TYR A 149 -33.88 -3.58 10.85
CA TYR A 149 -33.11 -4.11 11.98
C TYR A 149 -31.64 -4.15 11.60
N GLU A 150 -30.77 -3.72 12.51
CA GLU A 150 -29.33 -3.90 12.44
C GLU A 150 -28.81 -4.26 13.82
N GLY A 151 -28.11 -5.39 13.94
CA GLY A 151 -27.64 -5.85 15.24
C GLY A 151 -27.20 -7.31 15.22
N PRO A 152 -27.05 -7.93 16.40
CA PRO A 152 -26.68 -9.34 16.51
C PRO A 152 -27.69 -10.24 15.79
N LEU A 153 -27.21 -11.29 15.12
CA LEU A 153 -28.07 -12.26 14.41
C LEU A 153 -29.04 -12.95 15.39
N ILE A 154 -28.58 -13.24 16.60
CA ILE A 154 -29.39 -13.82 17.69
C ILE A 154 -30.46 -12.86 18.25
N GLY A 155 -30.40 -11.57 17.91
CA GLY A 155 -31.37 -10.55 18.33
C GLY A 155 -32.58 -10.44 17.40
N ARG A 156 -32.65 -11.24 16.33
CA ARG A 156 -33.79 -11.32 15.41
C ARG A 156 -35.10 -11.68 16.14
N GLY A 157 -36.21 -11.19 15.59
CA GLY A 157 -37.53 -11.28 16.23
C GLY A 157 -38.08 -12.70 16.36
N GLU A 158 -37.76 -13.60 15.42
CA GLU A 158 -38.21 -14.99 15.47
C GLU A 158 -37.43 -15.80 16.52
N ALA A 159 -38.13 -16.63 17.30
CA ALA A 159 -37.55 -17.30 18.47
C ALA A 159 -36.38 -18.25 18.14
N GLY A 160 -36.37 -18.84 16.94
CA GLY A 160 -35.35 -19.80 16.52
C GLY A 160 -33.95 -19.18 16.43
N TRP A 161 -33.84 -17.89 16.10
CA TRP A 161 -32.55 -17.21 16.01
C TRP A 161 -31.83 -17.12 17.36
N LYS A 162 -32.57 -17.06 18.47
CA LYS A 162 -32.02 -17.05 19.83
C LYS A 162 -31.39 -18.40 20.21
N LEU A 163 -31.75 -19.46 19.48
CA LEU A 163 -31.30 -20.84 19.71
C LEU A 163 -30.07 -21.20 18.87
N LEU A 164 -29.49 -20.26 18.13
CA LEU A 164 -28.28 -20.51 17.35
C LEU A 164 -27.10 -20.90 18.27
N PRO A 165 -26.48 -22.07 18.05
CA PRO A 165 -25.30 -22.48 18.81
C PRO A 165 -24.12 -21.58 18.45
N ALA A 166 -23.22 -21.34 19.40
CA ALA A 166 -22.13 -20.37 19.25
C ALA A 166 -21.32 -20.52 17.94
N HIS A 167 -21.03 -21.75 17.52
CA HIS A 167 -20.27 -22.02 16.29
C HIS A 167 -21.05 -21.76 14.98
N MET A 168 -22.39 -21.61 15.03
CA MET A 168 -23.28 -21.32 13.90
C MET A 168 -23.99 -19.96 14.03
N ARG A 169 -23.35 -18.96 14.66
CA ARG A 169 -23.89 -17.60 14.77
C ARG A 169 -23.49 -16.63 13.66
N GLY A 170 -22.65 -17.07 12.73
CA GLY A 170 -22.05 -16.21 11.71
C GLY A 170 -21.09 -16.93 10.78
N ASP A 171 -20.39 -16.18 9.94
CA ASP A 171 -19.37 -16.66 8.98
C ASP A 171 -19.89 -17.73 8.02
N PHE A 172 -21.16 -17.64 7.64
CA PHE A 172 -21.73 -18.55 6.66
C PHE A 172 -21.05 -18.35 5.31
N ASP A 173 -20.88 -19.44 4.56
CA ASP A 173 -20.46 -19.35 3.16
C ASP A 173 -21.65 -19.05 2.28
N ASP A 174 -22.80 -19.67 2.54
CA ASP A 174 -24.00 -19.42 1.78
C ASP A 174 -25.26 -19.78 2.59
N ALA A 175 -26.41 -19.34 2.10
CA ALA A 175 -27.71 -19.62 2.67
C ALA A 175 -28.69 -20.06 1.57
N LEU A 176 -29.30 -21.22 1.77
CA LEU A 176 -30.19 -21.86 0.82
C LEU A 176 -31.60 -21.95 1.41
N MET A 177 -32.60 -21.32 0.79
CA MET A 177 -33.98 -21.53 1.20
C MET A 177 -34.53 -22.87 0.69
N LEU A 178 -35.20 -23.63 1.56
CA LEU A 178 -35.88 -24.87 1.21
C LEU A 178 -37.37 -24.64 0.95
N TYR A 179 -37.95 -25.43 0.05
CA TYR A 179 -39.40 -25.44 -0.18
C TYR A 179 -40.09 -26.38 0.81
N ALA A 180 -40.76 -25.85 1.82
CA ALA A 180 -41.55 -26.66 2.76
C ALA A 180 -42.78 -25.91 3.29
N GLY A 181 -43.82 -25.73 2.47
CA GLY A 181 -45.19 -25.40 2.94
C GLY A 181 -45.39 -24.10 3.76
N GLY A 182 -44.33 -23.33 3.97
CA GLY A 182 -44.26 -22.11 4.76
C GLY A 182 -42.80 -21.65 4.77
N ASN A 183 -42.54 -20.41 4.38
CA ASN A 183 -41.22 -19.91 3.94
C ASN A 183 -40.12 -19.82 5.03
N ASN A 184 -40.20 -20.53 6.15
CA ASN A 184 -39.38 -20.30 7.35
C ASN A 184 -38.22 -21.30 7.52
N ARG A 185 -37.72 -21.91 6.46
CA ARG A 185 -36.68 -22.94 6.55
C ARG A 185 -35.50 -22.63 5.62
N THR A 186 -34.31 -22.55 6.21
CA THR A 186 -33.06 -22.21 5.53
C THR A 186 -32.00 -23.23 5.88
N VAL A 187 -31.23 -23.67 4.89
CA VAL A 187 -29.98 -24.38 5.10
C VAL A 187 -28.84 -23.38 5.05
N PHE A 188 -28.16 -23.18 6.17
CA PHE A 188 -26.91 -22.43 6.22
C PHE A 188 -25.73 -23.36 5.95
N ILE A 189 -24.79 -22.94 5.11
CA ILE A 189 -23.58 -23.68 4.79
C ILE A 189 -22.39 -22.94 5.42
N LYS A 190 -21.50 -23.67 6.10
CA LYS A 190 -20.30 -23.14 6.76
C LYS A 190 -19.19 -24.17 6.73
N GLY A 191 -18.17 -23.96 5.89
CA GLY A 191 -17.10 -24.93 5.67
C GLY A 191 -17.65 -26.26 5.18
N ASP A 192 -17.26 -27.34 5.85
CA ASP A 192 -17.75 -28.70 5.61
C ASP A 192 -19.06 -29.04 6.35
N GLN A 193 -19.60 -28.08 7.10
CA GLN A 193 -20.85 -28.22 7.83
C GLN A 193 -22.01 -27.50 7.15
N ALA A 194 -23.22 -27.95 7.47
CA ALA A 194 -24.45 -27.27 7.18
C ALA A 194 -25.38 -27.31 8.40
N MET A 195 -26.38 -26.43 8.40
CA MET A 195 -27.44 -26.41 9.39
C MET A 195 -28.78 -26.19 8.70
N ASP A 196 -29.68 -27.15 8.86
CA ASP A 196 -31.08 -26.97 8.59
C ASP A 196 -31.69 -26.19 9.75
N PHE A 197 -32.28 -25.03 9.43
CA PHE A 197 -32.72 -24.05 10.39
C PHE A 197 -34.16 -23.64 10.11
N HIS A 198 -35.02 -23.85 11.11
CA HIS A 198 -36.38 -23.32 11.11
C HIS A 198 -36.41 -22.00 11.89
N TRP A 199 -36.91 -20.92 11.29
CA TRP A 199 -36.76 -19.57 11.84
C TRP A 199 -37.50 -19.39 13.18
N ILE A 200 -38.54 -20.20 13.42
CA ILE A 200 -39.33 -20.17 14.65
C ILE A 200 -38.77 -21.16 15.69
N ASP A 201 -38.45 -22.38 15.27
CA ASP A 201 -38.11 -23.48 16.19
C ASP A 201 -36.59 -23.63 16.43
N GLY A 202 -35.77 -22.96 15.62
CA GLY A 202 -34.32 -23.01 15.68
C GLY A 202 -33.70 -24.11 14.80
N PRO A 203 -32.45 -24.52 15.10
CA PRO A 203 -31.75 -25.55 14.34
C PRO A 203 -32.45 -26.91 14.46
N THR A 204 -32.81 -27.51 13.33
CA THR A 204 -33.43 -28.85 13.28
C THR A 204 -32.39 -29.94 13.04
N LYS A 205 -31.32 -29.62 12.30
CA LYS A 205 -30.21 -30.54 12.02
C LYS A 205 -28.91 -29.78 11.79
N ILE A 206 -27.82 -30.25 12.39
CA ILE A 206 -26.47 -29.71 12.18
C ILE A 206 -25.54 -30.90 11.92
N GLY A 207 -24.68 -30.79 10.92
CA GLY A 207 -23.74 -31.86 10.58
C GLY A 207 -23.08 -31.65 9.23
N THR A 208 -22.57 -32.72 8.64
CA THR A 208 -22.01 -32.67 7.28
C THR A 208 -23.10 -32.35 6.26
N TRP A 209 -22.70 -31.87 5.08
CA TRP A 209 -23.64 -31.52 4.01
C TRP A 209 -24.61 -32.65 3.69
N ALA A 210 -24.12 -33.88 3.55
CA ALA A 210 -24.93 -35.07 3.25
C ALA A 210 -25.88 -35.46 4.39
N GLN A 211 -25.47 -35.22 5.65
CA GLN A 211 -26.34 -35.44 6.79
C GLN A 211 -27.49 -34.44 6.75
N VAL A 212 -27.22 -33.16 6.51
CA VAL A 212 -28.23 -32.10 6.55
C VAL A 212 -29.18 -32.16 5.36
N LEU A 213 -28.66 -32.25 4.14
CA LEU A 213 -29.42 -32.36 2.90
C LEU A 213 -28.70 -33.33 1.94
N PRO A 214 -29.21 -34.56 1.70
CA PRO A 214 -28.51 -35.55 0.89
C PRO A 214 -28.10 -35.06 -0.51
N GLY A 215 -28.91 -34.20 -1.14
CA GLY A 215 -28.57 -33.52 -2.39
C GLY A 215 -27.29 -32.68 -2.34
N LEU A 216 -26.99 -32.00 -1.22
CA LEU A 216 -25.71 -31.30 -1.05
C LEU A 216 -24.54 -32.28 -1.02
N GLY A 217 -24.73 -33.45 -0.40
CA GLY A 217 -23.77 -34.54 -0.42
C GLY A 217 -23.51 -35.11 -1.81
N ALA A 218 -24.48 -35.02 -2.71
CA ALA A 218 -24.41 -35.51 -4.09
C ALA A 218 -23.73 -34.53 -5.06
N LEU A 219 -23.39 -33.30 -4.63
CA LEU A 219 -22.67 -32.35 -5.47
C LEU A 219 -21.34 -32.97 -5.98
N PRO A 220 -20.89 -32.62 -7.20
CA PRO A 220 -19.63 -33.13 -7.73
C PRO A 220 -18.47 -32.75 -6.80
N ALA A 221 -17.44 -33.60 -6.72
CA ALA A 221 -16.32 -33.43 -5.77
C ALA A 221 -15.74 -32.01 -5.82
N ALA A 222 -15.61 -31.47 -7.02
CA ALA A 222 -15.02 -30.17 -7.24
C ALA A 222 -15.86 -29.01 -6.63
N TYR A 223 -17.17 -29.17 -6.42
CA TYR A 223 -18.04 -28.20 -5.71
C TYR A 223 -17.96 -28.35 -4.18
N ARG A 224 -17.56 -29.53 -3.71
CA ARG A 224 -17.41 -29.87 -2.29
C ARG A 224 -15.98 -29.63 -1.77
N THR A 225 -14.99 -29.60 -2.65
CA THR A 225 -13.61 -29.25 -2.29
C THR A 225 -13.56 -27.78 -1.87
N PRO A 226 -13.15 -27.49 -0.63
CA PRO A 226 -13.07 -26.12 -0.18
C PRO A 226 -12.09 -25.30 -1.03
N ARG A 227 -12.45 -24.05 -1.35
CA ARG A 227 -11.54 -23.12 -2.04
C ARG A 227 -10.48 -22.53 -1.12
N LEU A 228 -10.69 -22.54 0.21
CA LEU A 228 -9.81 -22.21 1.36
C LEU A 228 -10.66 -22.31 2.66
N PRO A 229 -10.13 -22.47 3.89
CA PRO A 229 -8.74 -22.21 4.25
C PRO A 229 -8.01 -23.42 4.86
N ALA A 230 -6.79 -23.62 4.40
CA ALA A 230 -5.76 -24.35 5.14
C ALA A 230 -5.01 -23.40 6.10
N ALA A 231 -5.58 -22.24 6.46
CA ALA A 231 -4.94 -21.24 7.32
C ALA A 231 -5.94 -20.57 8.29
N GLY A 232 -5.47 -20.04 9.42
CA GLY A 232 -6.29 -19.31 10.38
C GLY A 232 -5.51 -18.56 11.47
N ARG A 233 -6.12 -17.51 12.00
CA ARG A 233 -5.66 -16.71 13.14
C ARG A 233 -6.45 -17.08 14.39
N PHE A 234 -5.73 -17.23 15.49
CA PHE A 234 -6.23 -17.55 16.83
C PHE A 234 -5.65 -16.55 17.82
N SER A 235 -6.32 -16.34 18.95
CA SER A 235 -5.78 -15.52 20.03
C SER A 235 -6.09 -16.14 21.38
N GLY A 236 -5.18 -15.96 22.34
CA GLY A 236 -5.27 -16.52 23.69
C GLY A 236 -4.43 -15.71 24.67
N THR A 237 -4.59 -15.99 25.96
CA THR A 237 -3.81 -15.33 27.02
C THR A 237 -3.30 -16.37 28.02
N ALA A 238 -2.08 -16.17 28.53
CA ALA A 238 -1.49 -16.95 29.62
C ALA A 238 -0.41 -16.11 30.31
N ASP A 239 -0.28 -16.25 31.63
CA ASP A 239 0.79 -15.60 32.43
C ASP A 239 0.92 -14.07 32.24
N GLY A 240 -0.19 -13.36 31.98
CA GLY A 240 -0.18 -11.90 31.74
C GLY A 240 0.22 -11.49 30.32
N GLU A 241 0.42 -12.45 29.41
CA GLU A 241 0.78 -12.24 28.00
C GLU A 241 -0.38 -12.67 27.08
N ARG A 242 -0.73 -11.82 26.11
CA ARG A 242 -1.61 -12.18 24.97
C ARG A 242 -0.76 -12.73 23.84
N ILE A 243 -1.22 -13.79 23.20
CA ILE A 243 -0.66 -14.29 21.94
C ILE A 243 -1.67 -14.19 20.80
N ASP A 244 -1.25 -13.63 19.68
CA ASP A 244 -1.96 -13.70 18.40
C ASP A 244 -1.24 -14.70 17.50
N LEU A 245 -1.82 -15.89 17.37
CA LEU A 245 -1.28 -17.04 16.68
C LEU A 245 -1.83 -17.14 15.26
N ARG A 246 -0.98 -17.47 14.29
CA ARG A 246 -1.32 -17.69 12.89
C ARG A 246 -0.80 -19.06 12.47
N ILE A 247 -1.69 -19.89 11.94
CA ILE A 247 -1.39 -21.25 11.49
C ILE A 247 -1.70 -21.30 9.99
N ASP A 248 -0.72 -21.66 9.17
CA ASP A 248 -0.85 -21.81 7.73
C ASP A 248 -0.34 -23.19 7.28
N LEU A 249 -1.22 -23.95 6.63
CA LEU A 249 -1.00 -25.29 6.08
C LEU A 249 -1.11 -25.29 4.54
N THR A 250 -1.19 -24.12 3.89
CA THR A 250 -1.42 -24.01 2.44
C THR A 250 -0.19 -24.34 1.57
N GLY A 251 0.99 -24.47 2.18
CA GLY A 251 2.25 -24.83 1.50
C GLY A 251 2.68 -26.29 1.72
N ALA A 252 3.85 -26.63 1.16
CA ALA A 252 4.45 -27.97 1.32
C ALA A 252 4.76 -28.34 2.78
N LEU A 253 5.06 -27.34 3.59
CA LEU A 253 5.31 -27.47 5.03
C LEU A 253 4.44 -26.45 5.78
N PRO A 254 3.89 -26.84 6.94
CA PRO A 254 3.11 -25.92 7.74
C PRO A 254 4.01 -24.83 8.32
N VAL A 255 3.46 -23.62 8.45
CA VAL A 255 4.12 -22.48 9.06
C VAL A 255 3.22 -21.95 10.15
N ILE A 256 3.78 -21.78 11.34
CA ILE A 256 3.10 -21.22 12.49
C ILE A 256 3.88 -20.00 12.94
N SER A 257 3.20 -18.91 13.21
CA SER A 257 3.83 -17.70 13.75
C SER A 257 2.95 -17.08 14.81
N GLY A 258 3.53 -16.39 15.77
CA GLY A 258 2.78 -15.67 16.79
C GLY A 258 3.43 -14.35 17.17
N ASP A 259 2.59 -13.39 17.57
CA ASP A 259 3.02 -12.14 18.19
C ASP A 259 2.52 -12.14 19.64
N THR A 260 3.36 -11.67 20.55
CA THR A 260 3.10 -11.66 21.99
C THR A 260 3.08 -10.23 22.50
N PHE A 261 2.13 -9.94 23.38
CA PHE A 261 1.86 -8.61 23.91
C PHE A 261 1.61 -8.68 25.42
N ASP A 262 2.01 -7.66 26.16
CA ASP A 262 1.62 -7.52 27.56
C ASP A 262 0.13 -7.21 27.66
N VAL A 263 -0.60 -7.90 28.54
CA VAL A 263 -2.06 -7.73 28.68
C VAL A 263 -2.42 -6.38 29.33
N ALA A 264 -1.53 -5.77 30.10
CA ALA A 264 -1.83 -4.55 30.85
C ALA A 264 -1.88 -3.30 29.96
N ASP A 265 -0.98 -3.19 28.99
CA ASP A 265 -0.85 -2.00 28.12
C ASP A 265 -0.85 -2.31 26.62
N ASP A 266 -0.99 -3.57 26.23
CA ASP A 266 -0.93 -4.06 24.84
C ASP A 266 0.42 -3.80 24.16
N ALA A 267 1.49 -3.61 24.94
CA ALA A 267 2.82 -3.39 24.40
C ALA A 267 3.38 -4.67 23.75
N TYR A 268 3.97 -4.52 22.58
CA TYR A 268 4.65 -5.62 21.88
C TYR A 268 5.83 -6.17 22.69
N VAL A 269 5.87 -7.49 22.87
CA VAL A 269 6.92 -8.21 23.61
C VAL A 269 7.87 -8.94 22.65
N ASN A 270 7.33 -9.84 21.83
CA ASN A 270 8.14 -10.67 20.92
C ASN A 270 7.28 -11.25 19.78
N SER A 271 7.95 -11.76 18.74
CA SER A 271 7.35 -12.55 17.66
C SER A 271 8.13 -13.82 17.42
N PHE A 272 7.48 -14.85 16.90
CA PHE A 272 8.16 -16.07 16.47
C PHE A 272 7.61 -16.63 15.17
N VAL A 273 8.44 -17.46 14.53
CA VAL A 273 8.07 -18.31 13.39
C VAL A 273 8.60 -19.72 13.62
N LEU A 274 7.71 -20.70 13.52
CA LEU A 274 7.97 -22.13 13.51
C LEU A 274 7.62 -22.67 12.12
N GLN A 275 8.59 -23.30 11.47
CA GLN A 275 8.36 -24.07 10.25
C GLN A 275 8.32 -25.55 10.60
N GLY A 276 7.27 -26.25 10.17
CA GLY A 276 7.18 -27.68 10.33
C GLY A 276 8.16 -28.44 9.44
N ASN A 277 8.36 -29.71 9.76
CA ASN A 277 9.29 -30.60 9.06
C ASN A 277 8.60 -31.54 8.06
N GLN A 278 7.26 -31.63 8.09
CA GLN A 278 6.45 -32.43 7.17
C GLN A 278 5.06 -31.81 6.99
N ALA A 279 4.39 -32.14 5.89
CA ALA A 279 2.99 -31.80 5.68
C ALA A 279 2.10 -32.46 6.75
N VAL A 280 1.01 -31.80 7.13
CA VAL A 280 0.07 -32.28 8.14
C VAL A 280 -1.38 -32.11 7.67
N THR A 281 -2.26 -32.95 8.20
CA THR A 281 -3.72 -32.82 8.05
C THR A 281 -4.35 -32.58 9.41
N LEU A 282 -5.46 -31.82 9.45
CA LEU A 282 -6.18 -31.56 10.69
C LEU A 282 -6.91 -32.84 11.19
N PRO A 283 -7.02 -33.06 12.52
CA PRO A 283 -6.35 -32.31 13.59
C PRO A 283 -4.83 -32.53 13.55
N ALA A 284 -4.06 -31.47 13.76
CA ALA A 284 -2.62 -31.48 13.57
C ALA A 284 -1.87 -31.10 14.84
N THR A 285 -0.68 -31.68 15.02
CA THR A 285 0.32 -31.21 15.99
C THR A 285 1.58 -30.84 15.23
N VAL A 286 2.06 -29.61 15.41
CA VAL A 286 3.29 -29.11 14.80
C VAL A 286 4.20 -28.64 15.92
N SER A 287 5.41 -29.18 15.98
CA SER A 287 6.37 -28.85 17.05
C SER A 287 7.77 -28.67 16.50
N GLY A 288 8.57 -27.84 17.15
CA GLY A 288 9.97 -27.63 16.81
C GLY A 288 10.59 -26.46 17.54
N THR A 289 11.81 -26.12 17.16
CA THR A 289 12.47 -24.90 17.63
C THR A 289 12.07 -23.74 16.73
N ALA A 290 11.46 -22.71 17.30
CA ALA A 290 11.04 -21.53 16.55
C ALA A 290 12.15 -20.48 16.50
N THR A 291 12.13 -19.67 15.45
CA THR A 291 12.96 -18.45 15.37
C THR A 291 12.19 -17.31 16.00
N PHE A 292 12.80 -16.58 16.93
CA PHE A 292 12.20 -15.43 17.60
C PHE A 292 12.83 -14.11 17.13
N ALA A 293 12.05 -13.04 17.18
CA ALA A 293 12.53 -11.69 16.90
C ALA A 293 13.56 -11.23 17.95
N ASN A 294 13.32 -11.54 19.22
CA ASN A 294 14.23 -11.32 20.34
C ASN A 294 14.63 -12.65 21.01
N PRO A 295 15.88 -12.79 21.51
CA PRO A 295 16.32 -13.99 22.21
C PRO A 295 15.37 -14.39 23.36
N THR A 296 15.16 -15.70 23.52
CA THR A 296 14.29 -16.26 24.56
C THR A 296 14.90 -17.53 25.16
N GLN A 297 14.59 -17.80 26.43
CA GLN A 297 14.95 -19.05 27.11
C GLN A 297 14.02 -20.22 26.76
N MET A 298 12.87 -19.94 26.13
CA MET A 298 11.89 -20.95 25.75
C MET A 298 11.66 -21.00 24.23
N PRO A 299 12.65 -21.46 23.44
CA PRO A 299 12.58 -21.40 21.99
C PRO A 299 11.76 -22.55 21.37
N LYS A 300 11.41 -23.59 22.13
CA LYS A 300 10.61 -24.71 21.63
C LYS A 300 9.13 -24.38 21.69
N ILE A 301 8.44 -24.67 20.60
CA ILE A 301 7.01 -24.47 20.44
C ILE A 301 6.37 -25.77 19.98
N SER A 302 5.23 -26.11 20.58
CA SER A 302 4.31 -27.15 20.14
C SER A 302 2.92 -26.55 20.00
N VAL A 303 2.28 -26.74 18.85
CA VAL A 303 0.91 -26.29 18.61
C VAL A 303 0.05 -27.48 18.20
N GLN A 304 -1.02 -27.69 18.95
CA GLN A 304 -2.09 -28.63 18.62
C GLN A 304 -3.28 -27.83 18.11
N VAL A 305 -3.80 -28.16 16.93
CA VAL A 305 -4.95 -27.48 16.33
C VAL A 305 -5.94 -28.50 15.78
N ASP A 306 -7.21 -28.32 16.13
CA ASP A 306 -8.28 -29.22 15.72
C ASP A 306 -8.85 -28.86 14.34
N LYS A 307 -9.15 -27.57 14.12
CA LYS A 307 -9.71 -27.04 12.87
C LYS A 307 -9.32 -25.57 12.66
N LEU A 308 -9.18 -25.17 11.39
CA LEU A 308 -8.86 -23.81 10.96
C LEU A 308 -10.12 -23.04 10.53
N ALA A 309 -11.12 -23.07 11.39
CA ALA A 309 -12.44 -22.51 11.14
C ALA A 309 -13.09 -22.06 12.46
N PRO A 310 -14.18 -21.27 12.42
CA PRO A 310 -14.87 -20.83 13.62
C PRO A 310 -15.22 -21.96 14.61
N GLY A 311 -15.08 -21.64 15.89
CA GLY A 311 -15.18 -22.60 17.00
C GLY A 311 -13.99 -23.56 17.09
N GLY A 312 -12.91 -23.33 16.33
CA GLY A 312 -11.67 -24.09 16.42
C GLY A 312 -10.82 -23.60 17.58
N THR A 313 -9.98 -24.48 18.10
CA THR A 313 -9.07 -24.21 19.20
C THR A 313 -7.65 -24.61 18.84
N ALA A 314 -6.70 -23.77 19.22
CA ALA A 314 -5.29 -24.06 19.11
C ALA A 314 -4.65 -24.00 20.50
N VAL A 315 -4.00 -25.07 20.92
CA VAL A 315 -3.23 -25.11 22.18
C VAL A 315 -1.77 -24.96 21.82
N LEU A 316 -1.18 -23.83 22.23
CA LEU A 316 0.25 -23.57 22.08
C LEU A 316 0.96 -23.84 23.40
N THR A 317 2.04 -24.61 23.37
CA THR A 317 2.96 -24.81 24.51
C THR A 317 4.35 -24.30 24.15
N ARG A 318 4.92 -23.47 25.02
CA ARG A 318 6.27 -22.90 24.90
C ARG A 318 7.15 -23.49 26.01
N SER A 319 8.34 -23.96 25.67
CA SER A 319 9.24 -24.67 26.62
C SER A 319 10.73 -24.39 26.37
N THR A 320 11.56 -24.71 27.36
CA THR A 320 13.03 -24.64 27.25
C THR A 320 13.54 -25.63 26.19
N ALA A 321 14.75 -25.37 25.69
CA ALA A 321 15.34 -26.19 24.62
C ALA A 321 15.51 -27.68 25.02
N ASP A 322 15.78 -27.95 26.29
CA ASP A 322 15.92 -29.30 26.86
C ASP A 322 14.61 -29.89 27.39
N GLU A 323 13.51 -29.12 27.37
CA GLU A 323 12.17 -29.49 27.85
C GLU A 323 12.13 -29.92 29.33
N THR A 324 13.14 -29.56 30.13
CA THR A 324 13.19 -29.90 31.57
C THR A 324 12.67 -28.78 32.47
N GLY A 325 12.53 -27.57 31.95
CA GLY A 325 12.04 -26.39 32.66
C GLY A 325 10.52 -26.23 32.65
N SER A 326 10.03 -25.17 33.28
CA SER A 326 8.62 -24.78 33.25
C SER A 326 8.13 -24.50 31.82
N THR A 327 6.87 -24.79 31.54
CA THR A 327 6.22 -24.54 30.26
C THR A 327 5.12 -23.50 30.41
N THR A 328 4.93 -22.64 29.40
CA THR A 328 3.76 -21.77 29.30
C THR A 328 2.79 -22.34 28.25
N THR A 329 1.51 -22.46 28.60
CA THR A 329 0.49 -23.00 27.70
C THR A 329 -0.63 -21.99 27.47
N TYR A 330 -0.93 -21.72 26.20
CA TYR A 330 -1.99 -20.83 25.75
C TYR A 330 -3.09 -21.65 25.10
N THR A 331 -4.33 -21.49 25.56
CA THR A 331 -5.50 -21.98 24.86
C THR A 331 -6.06 -20.85 24.01
N CYS A 332 -5.93 -20.96 22.69
CA CYS A 332 -6.28 -19.92 21.75
C CYS A 332 -7.58 -20.27 21.02
N THR A 333 -8.51 -19.32 20.95
CA THR A 333 -9.74 -19.45 20.17
C THR A 333 -9.57 -18.89 18.78
N TYR A 334 -10.22 -19.51 17.79
CA TYR A 334 -10.24 -19.00 16.42
C TYR A 334 -10.79 -17.56 16.38
N VAL A 335 -10.11 -16.68 15.65
CA VAL A 335 -10.46 -15.26 15.47
C VAL A 335 -10.90 -14.99 14.04
N SER A 336 -10.10 -15.40 13.05
CA SER A 336 -10.36 -15.11 11.65
C SER A 336 -9.63 -16.11 10.76
N ARG A 337 -10.08 -16.27 9.52
CA ARG A 337 -9.34 -17.03 8.51
C ARG A 337 -8.17 -16.22 7.97
N PHE A 338 -8.27 -14.90 8.05
CA PHE A 338 -7.23 -13.98 7.64
C PHE A 338 -6.19 -13.93 8.75
N LEU A 339 -4.93 -14.05 8.36
CA LEU A 339 -3.80 -14.09 9.27
C LEU A 339 -3.50 -12.69 9.85
N ARG A 340 -3.90 -11.63 9.14
CA ARG A 340 -3.86 -10.24 9.61
C ARG A 340 -5.09 -9.49 9.12
N THR A 341 -5.43 -8.42 9.83
CA THR A 341 -6.53 -7.51 9.51
C THR A 341 -6.05 -6.09 9.65
N ILE A 342 -6.40 -5.23 8.69
CA ILE A 342 -5.99 -3.82 8.62
C ILE A 342 -7.20 -2.94 8.35
N ASP A 343 -7.25 -1.80 9.01
CA ASP A 343 -8.20 -0.74 8.69
C ASP A 343 -7.61 0.19 7.63
N TRP A 344 -8.25 0.23 6.47
CA TRP A 344 -7.82 1.00 5.31
C TRP A 344 -8.79 2.16 5.05
N GLU A 345 -8.28 3.38 5.17
CA GLU A 345 -9.00 4.63 4.92
C GLU A 345 -8.56 5.21 3.57
N VAL A 346 -9.53 5.65 2.78
CA VAL A 346 -9.27 6.23 1.44
C VAL A 346 -9.99 7.56 1.33
N ASP A 347 -9.20 8.63 1.17
CA ASP A 347 -9.68 9.96 0.83
C ASP A 347 -9.37 10.24 -0.65
N ALA A 348 -10.22 11.01 -1.31
CA ALA A 348 -10.02 11.32 -2.72
C ALA A 348 -10.48 12.71 -3.07
N MET A 349 -9.78 13.36 -4.00
CA MET A 349 -10.25 14.62 -4.56
C MET A 349 -11.58 14.41 -5.32
N ALA A 350 -12.51 15.35 -5.18
CA ALA A 350 -13.78 15.31 -5.89
C ALA A 350 -13.58 15.11 -7.41
N GLY A 351 -14.36 14.20 -7.99
CA GLY A 351 -14.26 13.84 -9.42
C GLY A 351 -13.24 12.75 -9.75
N THR A 352 -12.45 12.29 -8.78
CA THR A 352 -11.57 11.12 -8.93
C THR A 352 -12.30 9.84 -8.51
N LYS A 353 -11.82 8.68 -8.96
CA LYS A 353 -12.48 7.39 -8.70
C LYS A 353 -11.65 6.53 -7.72
N PRO A 354 -12.29 5.77 -6.82
CA PRO A 354 -11.62 4.81 -5.97
C PRO A 354 -10.86 3.74 -6.73
N ALA A 355 -10.05 2.98 -5.98
CA ALA A 355 -9.24 1.88 -6.44
C ALA A 355 -9.90 0.98 -7.50
N ALA A 356 -9.14 0.68 -8.55
CA ALA A 356 -9.60 -0.13 -9.67
C ALA A 356 -10.04 -1.53 -9.26
N GLN A 357 -11.12 -1.99 -9.88
CA GLN A 357 -11.46 -3.40 -10.01
C GLN A 357 -11.14 -3.87 -11.43
N TYR A 358 -10.67 -5.10 -11.57
CA TYR A 358 -10.26 -5.65 -12.85
C TYR A 358 -10.86 -7.05 -13.07
N ALA A 359 -11.64 -7.20 -14.14
CA ALA A 359 -12.07 -8.52 -14.59
C ALA A 359 -10.94 -9.19 -15.36
N THR A 360 -10.50 -10.36 -14.91
CA THR A 360 -9.44 -11.15 -15.58
C THR A 360 -9.79 -11.56 -17.02
N THR A 361 -11.05 -11.40 -17.43
CA THR A 361 -11.55 -11.63 -18.79
C THR A 361 -11.36 -10.45 -19.74
N THR A 362 -11.01 -9.25 -19.25
CA THR A 362 -10.88 -8.03 -20.06
C THR A 362 -9.68 -8.07 -21.02
N HIS A 363 -8.60 -8.76 -20.65
CA HIS A 363 -7.42 -8.95 -21.50
C HIS A 363 -7.00 -10.43 -21.57
N PRO A 364 -6.10 -10.81 -22.49
CA PRO A 364 -5.46 -12.12 -22.45
C PRO A 364 -4.88 -12.40 -21.06
N ARG A 365 -5.09 -13.62 -20.60
CA ARG A 365 -4.74 -14.08 -19.26
C ARG A 365 -3.96 -15.39 -19.32
N PRO A 366 -3.17 -15.72 -18.28
CA PRO A 366 -2.49 -17.00 -18.21
C PRO A 366 -3.46 -18.19 -18.35
N THR A 367 -3.02 -19.23 -19.05
CA THR A 367 -3.76 -20.49 -19.19
C THR A 367 -4.02 -21.09 -17.81
N GLY A 368 -5.27 -21.48 -17.55
CA GLY A 368 -5.66 -22.10 -16.28
C GLY A 368 -5.97 -21.12 -15.14
N LEU A 369 -5.68 -19.82 -15.28
CA LEU A 369 -6.12 -18.82 -14.29
C LEU A 369 -7.65 -18.85 -14.17
N ALA A 370 -8.19 -18.80 -12.95
CA ALA A 370 -9.63 -18.72 -12.78
C ALA A 370 -10.15 -17.37 -13.32
N LYS A 371 -11.29 -17.40 -14.03
CA LYS A 371 -12.02 -16.16 -14.34
C LYS A 371 -12.57 -15.61 -13.02
N LYS A 372 -12.16 -14.40 -12.67
CA LYS A 372 -12.55 -13.66 -11.47
C LYS A 372 -12.46 -12.16 -11.69
N ILE A 373 -13.15 -11.40 -10.84
CA ILE A 373 -12.87 -9.99 -10.60
C ILE A 373 -11.79 -9.92 -9.52
N VAL A 374 -10.79 -9.09 -9.75
CA VAL A 374 -9.73 -8.78 -8.77
C VAL A 374 -9.91 -7.34 -8.35
N THR A 375 -10.03 -7.12 -7.05
CA THR A 375 -9.95 -5.82 -6.38
C THR A 375 -8.70 -5.77 -5.53
N VAL A 376 -8.35 -4.59 -5.02
CA VAL A 376 -7.28 -4.44 -4.03
C VAL A 376 -7.53 -5.34 -2.81
N GLN A 377 -8.75 -5.30 -2.26
CA GLN A 377 -9.11 -6.14 -1.12
C GLN A 377 -9.03 -7.63 -1.45
N SER A 378 -9.46 -8.07 -2.64
CA SER A 378 -9.38 -9.49 -3.00
C SER A 378 -7.95 -9.96 -3.20
N ALA A 379 -7.06 -9.11 -3.75
CA ALA A 379 -5.65 -9.43 -3.91
C ALA A 379 -4.97 -9.70 -2.56
N PHE A 380 -5.23 -8.86 -1.56
CA PHE A 380 -4.74 -9.07 -0.19
C PHE A 380 -5.48 -10.20 0.53
N ALA A 381 -6.78 -10.39 0.29
CA ALA A 381 -7.54 -11.50 0.85
C ALA A 381 -6.97 -12.86 0.42
N GLU A 382 -6.56 -13.01 -0.85
CA GLU A 382 -5.84 -14.20 -1.34
C GLU A 382 -4.45 -14.34 -0.70
N ALA A 383 -3.79 -13.22 -0.38
CA ALA A 383 -2.57 -13.21 0.41
C ALA A 383 -2.78 -13.56 1.89
N GLY A 384 -4.02 -13.77 2.34
CA GLY A 384 -4.36 -14.10 3.73
C GLY A 384 -4.51 -12.87 4.63
N ILE A 385 -4.70 -11.69 4.04
CA ILE A 385 -4.77 -10.40 4.72
C ILE A 385 -6.14 -9.76 4.47
N GLU A 386 -6.80 -9.34 5.54
CA GLU A 386 -8.07 -8.63 5.47
C GLU A 386 -7.82 -7.12 5.41
N LEU A 387 -8.19 -6.47 4.31
CA LEU A 387 -8.25 -5.02 4.22
C LEU A 387 -9.69 -4.56 4.48
N ARG A 388 -9.96 -4.12 5.71
CA ARG A 388 -11.24 -3.57 6.11
C ARG A 388 -11.29 -2.10 5.75
N THR A 389 -12.16 -1.73 4.82
CA THR A 389 -12.45 -0.32 4.59
C THR A 389 -13.51 0.14 5.58
N ALA A 390 -13.36 1.37 6.10
CA ALA A 390 -14.42 2.01 6.86
C ALA A 390 -15.56 2.44 5.90
N GLY A 391 -16.38 1.48 5.48
CA GLY A 391 -17.44 1.69 4.47
C GLY A 391 -16.94 1.71 3.03
N THR A 392 -17.81 2.14 2.10
CA THR A 392 -17.49 2.43 0.68
C THR A 392 -17.37 3.93 0.41
N VAL A 393 -17.36 4.76 1.46
CA VAL A 393 -17.25 6.21 1.29
C VAL A 393 -15.77 6.50 1.18
N VAL A 394 -15.28 6.53 -0.05
CA VAL A 394 -14.17 7.43 -0.34
C VAL A 394 -14.62 8.79 0.17
N ASN A 395 -13.87 9.38 1.11
CA ASN A 395 -14.19 10.73 1.53
C ASN A 395 -13.83 11.65 0.36
N GLU A 396 -14.84 12.07 -0.39
CA GLU A 396 -14.65 13.03 -1.45
C GLU A 396 -14.35 14.40 -0.84
N VAL A 397 -13.17 14.90 -1.16
CA VAL A 397 -12.69 16.20 -0.74
C VAL A 397 -13.08 17.21 -1.81
N GLY A 398 -13.91 18.18 -1.42
CA GLY A 398 -14.23 19.31 -2.28
C GLY A 398 -12.97 20.09 -2.69
N VAL A 399 -12.84 20.35 -3.99
CA VAL A 399 -11.75 21.15 -4.57
C VAL A 399 -12.05 22.66 -4.59
N GLN A 400 -13.13 23.08 -3.92
CA GLN A 400 -13.51 24.49 -3.84
C GLN A 400 -12.45 25.26 -3.03
N GLY A 401 -11.70 26.13 -3.70
CA GLY A 401 -10.58 26.87 -3.11
C GLY A 401 -9.20 26.28 -3.43
N ALA A 402 -9.12 25.12 -4.09
CA ALA A 402 -7.88 24.59 -4.61
C ALA A 402 -7.31 25.46 -5.74
N GLY A 403 -5.99 25.51 -5.88
CA GLY A 403 -5.30 26.20 -6.98
C GLY A 403 -5.63 25.58 -8.34
N ALA A 404 -5.41 26.32 -9.43
CA ALA A 404 -5.75 25.86 -10.78
C ALA A 404 -4.86 24.70 -11.29
N ASP A 405 -3.69 24.48 -10.68
CA ASP A 405 -2.74 23.44 -11.09
C ASP A 405 -3.01 22.08 -10.43
N LEU A 406 -3.62 22.06 -9.24
CA LEU A 406 -3.98 20.87 -8.48
C LEU A 406 -2.80 19.89 -8.33
N MET A 407 -1.58 20.38 -8.13
CA MET A 407 -0.40 19.54 -7.92
C MET A 407 -0.11 19.39 -6.44
N TRP A 408 0.35 18.22 -5.99
CA TRP A 408 0.63 17.96 -4.58
C TRP A 408 2.13 17.73 -4.36
N SER A 409 2.72 18.54 -3.49
CA SER A 409 4.07 18.33 -2.98
C SER A 409 4.08 17.32 -1.83
N ASN A 410 5.25 16.75 -1.56
CA ASN A 410 5.45 15.88 -0.38
C ASN A 410 5.07 16.57 0.93
N ALA A 411 5.25 17.90 1.03
CA ALA A 411 4.91 18.67 2.22
C ALA A 411 3.40 18.73 2.44
N GLU A 412 2.64 18.97 1.36
CA GLU A 412 1.16 19.00 1.41
C GLU A 412 0.58 17.61 1.65
N LEU A 413 1.17 16.55 1.07
CA LEU A 413 0.76 15.15 1.31
C LEU A 413 0.99 14.72 2.77
N HIS A 414 2.16 15.04 3.32
CA HIS A 414 2.46 14.78 4.73
C HIS A 414 1.47 15.52 5.65
N ALA A 415 1.26 16.83 5.43
CA ALA A 415 0.30 17.62 6.18
C ALA A 415 -1.14 17.08 6.04
N ALA A 416 -1.52 16.61 4.84
CA ALA A 416 -2.83 16.04 4.58
C ALA A 416 -3.07 14.76 5.39
N MET A 417 -2.11 13.84 5.42
CA MET A 417 -2.21 12.62 6.21
C MET A 417 -2.38 12.96 7.70
N GLU A 418 -1.49 13.77 8.26
CA GLU A 418 -1.52 14.04 9.70
C GLU A 418 -2.82 14.73 10.17
N ASN A 419 -3.45 15.52 9.30
CA ASN A 419 -4.67 16.26 9.61
C ASN A 419 -5.97 15.49 9.37
N ASN A 420 -5.98 14.53 8.44
CA ASN A 420 -7.22 13.91 7.95
C ASN A 420 -7.32 12.43 8.21
N PHE A 421 -6.20 11.72 8.31
CA PHE A 421 -6.23 10.30 8.61
C PHE A 421 -6.83 10.09 10.01
N SER A 422 -8.07 9.63 10.06
CA SER A 422 -8.85 9.56 11.31
C SER A 422 -8.24 8.61 12.34
N GLY A 423 -7.49 7.62 11.85
CA GLY A 423 -6.75 6.65 12.64
C GLY A 423 -5.31 7.06 12.95
N HIS A 424 -4.82 8.22 12.51
CA HIS A 424 -3.41 8.57 12.61
C HIS A 424 -2.92 8.60 14.06
N LYS A 425 -1.81 7.89 14.27
CA LYS A 425 -1.02 7.93 15.49
C LYS A 425 0.43 7.62 15.11
N ASN A 426 1.36 8.31 15.74
CA ASN A 426 2.78 8.03 15.59
C ASN A 426 3.20 6.79 16.42
N THR A 427 2.61 5.62 16.10
CA THR A 427 2.85 4.34 16.77
C THR A 427 2.58 3.17 15.80
N GLU A 428 3.05 1.98 16.17
CA GLU A 428 2.69 0.71 15.53
C GLU A 428 1.17 0.50 15.55
N GLN A 429 0.55 0.36 14.39
CA GLN A 429 -0.89 0.06 14.26
C GLN A 429 -1.25 -0.57 12.91
N TRP A 430 -2.29 -1.40 12.90
CA TRP A 430 -2.85 -1.99 11.67
C TRP A 430 -3.80 -1.02 10.97
N LYS A 431 -3.31 0.16 10.62
CA LYS A 431 -4.07 1.17 9.90
C LYS A 431 -3.26 1.78 8.77
N LEU A 432 -3.94 2.06 7.66
CA LEU A 432 -3.36 2.65 6.45
C LEU A 432 -4.29 3.72 5.90
N TRP A 433 -3.72 4.84 5.50
CA TRP A 433 -4.39 5.92 4.79
C TRP A 433 -3.88 6.00 3.35
N SER A 434 -4.82 6.16 2.42
CA SER A 434 -4.51 6.40 1.01
C SER A 434 -5.21 7.65 0.52
N PHE A 435 -4.51 8.46 -0.25
CA PHE A 435 -5.06 9.67 -0.86
C PHE A 435 -5.02 9.62 -2.38
N ILE A 436 -6.16 9.84 -3.02
CA ILE A 436 -6.26 9.96 -4.47
C ILE A 436 -6.15 11.44 -4.83
N ALA A 437 -4.96 11.80 -5.31
CA ALA A 437 -4.61 13.13 -5.77
C ALA A 437 -4.60 13.18 -7.31
N THR A 438 -4.43 14.38 -7.86
CA THR A 438 -4.38 14.65 -9.31
C THR A 438 -2.99 14.40 -9.89
N ARG A 439 -1.97 15.16 -9.45
CA ARG A 439 -0.56 15.04 -9.89
C ARG A 439 0.42 15.31 -8.76
N HIS A 440 1.64 14.79 -8.89
CA HIS A 440 2.75 15.13 -8.01
C HIS A 440 3.50 16.38 -8.49
N ALA A 441 3.86 17.29 -7.58
CA ALA A 441 4.49 18.57 -7.92
C ALA A 441 5.94 18.42 -8.45
N ASP A 442 6.69 17.44 -7.96
CA ASP A 442 8.13 17.31 -8.32
C ASP A 442 8.37 16.45 -9.58
N ASN A 443 7.37 15.67 -10.03
CA ASN A 443 7.55 14.72 -11.14
C ASN A 443 6.20 14.32 -11.77
N ASP A 444 6.04 14.62 -13.05
CA ASP A 444 4.86 14.36 -13.90
C ASP A 444 4.66 12.90 -14.31
N SER A 445 5.51 11.99 -13.81
CA SER A 445 5.43 10.54 -14.10
C SER A 445 5.21 9.67 -12.85
N THR A 446 4.94 10.27 -11.70
CA THR A 446 4.72 9.53 -10.44
C THR A 446 3.31 8.96 -10.44
N LEU A 447 3.16 7.64 -10.44
CA LEU A 447 1.83 7.01 -10.39
C LEU A 447 1.34 6.79 -8.96
N GLY A 448 2.27 6.53 -8.05
CA GLY A 448 2.04 6.35 -6.62
C GLY A 448 3.27 6.71 -5.80
N ILE A 449 3.07 7.05 -4.53
CA ILE A 449 4.16 7.42 -3.61
C ILE A 449 3.85 7.06 -2.16
N MET A 450 4.87 6.56 -1.46
CA MET A 450 4.93 6.53 0.01
C MET A 450 5.69 7.79 0.47
N PHE A 451 4.98 8.70 1.14
CA PHE A 451 5.51 10.01 1.57
C PHE A 451 5.75 10.10 3.08
N ASP A 452 5.36 9.08 3.86
CA ASP A 452 5.44 9.07 5.32
C ASP A 452 6.54 8.12 5.84
N ARG A 453 7.80 8.52 5.67
CA ARG A 453 8.94 7.70 6.10
C ARG A 453 9.57 8.13 7.43
N GLU A 454 9.04 9.17 8.06
CA GLU A 454 9.48 9.67 9.37
C GLU A 454 8.66 9.06 10.53
N GLY A 455 9.27 8.97 11.73
CA GLY A 455 8.57 8.55 12.94
C GLY A 455 8.17 7.07 12.91
N SER A 456 6.87 6.81 12.99
CA SER A 456 6.22 5.52 12.73
C SER A 456 5.72 5.50 11.27
N PRO A 457 6.55 5.00 10.33
CA PRO A 457 6.30 5.16 8.90
C PRO A 457 5.28 4.14 8.35
N ARG A 458 5.03 4.18 7.03
CA ARG A 458 4.25 3.17 6.29
C ARG A 458 2.74 3.22 6.54
N GLN A 459 2.24 4.34 7.01
CA GLN A 459 0.83 4.61 7.29
C GLN A 459 0.14 5.45 6.20
N GLY A 460 0.88 6.04 5.25
CA GLY A 460 0.36 6.98 4.25
C GLY A 460 0.89 6.73 2.84
N MET A 461 -0.03 6.68 1.87
CA MET A 461 0.32 6.63 0.45
C MET A 461 -0.58 7.56 -0.37
N ALA A 462 -0.08 7.98 -1.53
CA ALA A 462 -0.88 8.72 -2.50
C ALA A 462 -0.83 8.06 -3.88
N MET A 463 -1.93 8.21 -4.63
CA MET A 463 -2.09 7.79 -6.03
C MET A 463 -2.45 9.00 -6.88
N PHE A 464 -1.89 9.10 -8.08
CA PHE A 464 -2.06 10.28 -8.94
C PHE A 464 -2.92 9.95 -10.17
N CYS A 465 -4.20 10.33 -10.11
CA CYS A 465 -5.18 9.92 -11.11
C CYS A 465 -4.93 10.52 -12.49
N THR A 466 -4.45 11.75 -12.58
CA THR A 466 -4.18 12.40 -13.87
C THR A 466 -3.00 11.72 -14.58
N ASP A 467 -1.99 11.30 -13.83
CA ASP A 467 -0.83 10.61 -14.38
C ASP A 467 -1.19 9.18 -14.80
N LEU A 468 -2.08 8.51 -14.06
CA LEU A 468 -2.70 7.23 -14.46
C LEU A 468 -3.53 7.35 -15.76
N GLU A 469 -4.28 8.45 -15.94
CA GLU A 469 -5.04 8.72 -17.16
C GLU A 469 -4.11 8.99 -18.36
N GLN A 470 -3.09 9.83 -18.18
CA GLN A 470 -2.12 10.16 -19.23
C GLN A 470 -1.34 8.94 -19.70
N THR A 471 -1.06 8.01 -18.79
CA THR A 471 -0.38 6.74 -19.09
C THR A 471 -1.31 5.64 -19.57
N GLN A 472 -2.61 5.94 -19.78
CA GLN A 472 -3.66 5.02 -20.21
C GLN A 472 -3.85 3.81 -19.27
N MET A 473 -3.50 3.97 -17.99
CA MET A 473 -3.63 2.93 -16.97
C MET A 473 -4.94 3.01 -16.20
N ALA A 474 -5.60 4.16 -16.19
CA ALA A 474 -6.88 4.35 -15.50
C ALA A 474 -7.94 3.32 -15.95
N GLY A 475 -8.55 2.64 -14.99
CA GLY A 475 -9.53 1.57 -15.17
C GLY A 475 -8.97 0.23 -15.67
N THR A 476 -7.65 0.07 -15.75
CA THR A 476 -7.01 -1.14 -16.29
C THR A 476 -6.37 -2.00 -15.19
N ARG A 477 -5.85 -3.18 -15.57
CA ARG A 477 -4.99 -4.01 -14.71
C ARG A 477 -3.76 -3.28 -14.17
N GLY A 478 -3.27 -2.26 -14.89
CA GLY A 478 -2.11 -1.45 -14.47
C GLY A 478 -2.42 -0.55 -13.28
N GLU A 479 -3.60 0.08 -13.24
CA GLU A 479 -4.02 0.86 -12.06
C GLU A 479 -4.18 -0.06 -10.84
N LEU A 480 -4.86 -1.21 -10.98
CA LEU A 480 -4.98 -2.19 -9.90
C LEU A 480 -3.59 -2.63 -9.40
N HIS A 481 -2.66 -2.90 -10.31
CA HIS A 481 -1.28 -3.25 -9.96
C HIS A 481 -0.60 -2.16 -9.15
N THR A 482 -0.70 -0.91 -9.56
CA THR A 482 -0.11 0.23 -8.85
C THR A 482 -0.67 0.32 -7.42
N TRP A 483 -2.00 0.22 -7.25
CA TRP A 483 -2.61 0.20 -5.91
C TRP A 483 -2.09 -0.93 -5.02
N VAL A 484 -2.06 -2.16 -5.53
CA VAL A 484 -1.60 -3.32 -4.75
C VAL A 484 -0.10 -3.21 -4.46
N HIS A 485 0.68 -2.64 -5.38
CA HIS A 485 2.12 -2.38 -5.25
C HIS A 485 2.42 -1.40 -4.12
N GLU A 486 1.79 -0.23 -4.13
CA GLU A 486 2.00 0.80 -3.09
C GLU A 486 1.56 0.33 -1.71
N ILE A 487 0.41 -0.37 -1.62
CA ILE A 487 0.00 -0.99 -0.35
C ILE A 487 1.01 -2.09 0.06
N GLY A 488 1.59 -2.82 -0.89
CA GLY A 488 2.69 -3.75 -0.65
C GLY A 488 3.88 -3.09 0.05
N HIS A 489 4.25 -1.87 -0.33
CA HIS A 489 5.26 -1.09 0.37
C HIS A 489 4.85 -0.73 1.81
N ALA A 490 3.57 -0.43 2.05
CA ALA A 490 3.06 -0.22 3.40
C ALA A 490 3.24 -1.47 4.29
N PHE A 491 3.18 -2.67 3.70
CA PHE A 491 3.50 -3.95 4.36
C PHE A 491 4.99 -4.27 4.46
N ASN A 492 5.86 -3.32 4.13
CA ASN A 492 7.29 -3.47 4.15
C ASN A 492 7.84 -4.41 3.05
N LEU A 493 7.12 -4.58 1.94
CA LEU A 493 7.65 -5.28 0.76
C LEU A 493 8.49 -4.31 -0.08
N VAL A 494 9.66 -4.77 -0.51
CA VAL A 494 10.52 -4.04 -1.46
C VAL A 494 10.25 -4.51 -2.89
N HIS A 495 10.73 -3.78 -3.88
CA HIS A 495 10.70 -4.25 -5.26
C HIS A 495 11.40 -5.60 -5.41
N SER A 496 10.97 -6.42 -6.37
CA SER A 496 11.51 -7.76 -6.57
C SER A 496 13.03 -7.82 -6.70
N TRP A 497 13.65 -6.82 -7.33
CA TRP A 497 15.11 -6.71 -7.51
C TRP A 497 15.84 -6.04 -6.33
N ASP A 498 15.13 -5.48 -5.35
CA ASP A 498 15.71 -4.84 -4.16
C ASP A 498 15.72 -5.78 -2.94
N LYS A 499 15.20 -7.01 -3.07
CA LYS A 499 15.10 -8.01 -1.97
C LYS A 499 16.45 -8.31 -1.29
N GLU A 500 17.55 -8.26 -2.04
CA GLU A 500 18.90 -8.55 -1.50
C GLU A 500 19.45 -7.46 -0.57
N ILE A 501 18.98 -6.22 -0.70
CA ILE A 501 19.36 -5.09 0.15
C ILE A 501 18.32 -4.80 1.24
N ALA A 502 17.22 -5.54 1.26
CA ALA A 502 16.29 -5.52 2.38
C ALA A 502 16.95 -6.10 3.64
N GLU A 503 16.40 -5.77 4.80
CA GLU A 503 16.77 -6.40 6.06
C GLU A 503 15.48 -6.91 6.76
N PRO A 504 15.47 -8.14 7.31
CA PRO A 504 16.41 -9.19 6.94
C PRO A 504 16.40 -9.41 5.41
N ARG A 505 17.58 -9.75 4.86
CA ARG A 505 17.72 -9.96 3.41
C ARG A 505 16.70 -10.98 2.94
N GLN A 506 15.98 -10.62 1.88
CA GLN A 506 15.00 -11.49 1.26
C GLN A 506 15.65 -12.17 0.03
N PRO A 507 15.34 -13.45 -0.22
CA PRO A 507 15.87 -14.14 -1.39
C PRO A 507 15.34 -13.49 -2.67
N LEU A 508 16.24 -13.18 -3.60
CA LEU A 508 15.89 -12.74 -4.94
C LEU A 508 15.22 -13.87 -5.73
N GLY A 509 14.24 -13.50 -6.54
CA GLY A 509 13.63 -14.39 -7.52
C GLY A 509 14.51 -14.62 -8.75
N PRO A 510 13.98 -15.31 -9.77
CA PRO A 510 14.66 -15.54 -11.03
C PRO A 510 15.19 -14.24 -11.65
N ARG A 511 16.32 -14.32 -12.38
CA ARG A 511 16.97 -13.17 -13.04
C ARG A 511 17.26 -12.01 -12.08
N GLY A 512 17.59 -12.28 -10.82
CA GLY A 512 17.86 -11.24 -9.83
C GLY A 512 16.60 -10.46 -9.45
N GLY A 513 15.46 -11.14 -9.34
CA GLY A 513 14.16 -10.54 -9.03
C GLY A 513 13.39 -10.00 -10.24
N TYR A 514 14.06 -9.70 -11.36
CA TYR A 514 13.38 -9.21 -12.57
C TYR A 514 12.46 -10.26 -13.23
N GLY A 515 12.65 -11.54 -12.95
CA GLY A 515 11.79 -12.62 -13.40
C GLY A 515 10.63 -12.96 -12.47
N ASP A 516 10.41 -12.20 -11.39
CA ASP A 516 9.27 -12.43 -10.50
C ASP A 516 7.95 -12.00 -11.16
N LEU A 517 6.98 -12.91 -11.22
CA LEU A 517 5.60 -12.58 -11.57
C LEU A 517 4.86 -12.19 -10.29
N SER A 518 5.11 -10.98 -9.81
CA SER A 518 4.57 -10.44 -8.55
C SER A 518 4.07 -9.02 -8.72
N TRP A 519 3.11 -8.63 -7.88
CA TRP A 519 2.72 -7.24 -7.64
C TRP A 519 3.91 -6.33 -7.32
N MET A 520 5.01 -6.86 -6.75
CA MET A 520 6.20 -6.07 -6.38
C MET A 520 7.25 -5.98 -7.50
N ASN A 521 6.96 -6.50 -8.70
CA ASN A 521 7.78 -6.29 -9.88
C ASN A 521 7.15 -5.21 -10.77
N TYR A 522 7.96 -4.54 -11.58
CA TYR A 522 7.42 -3.69 -12.63
C TYR A 522 7.20 -4.51 -13.89
N GLU A 523 5.98 -4.46 -14.42
CA GLU A 523 5.56 -5.21 -15.59
C GLU A 523 6.49 -4.96 -16.79
N HIS A 524 6.93 -3.71 -16.96
CA HIS A 524 7.82 -3.32 -18.04
C HIS A 524 9.30 -3.73 -17.84
N ARG A 525 9.72 -4.03 -16.60
CA ARG A 525 11.09 -4.53 -16.30
C ARG A 525 11.18 -6.06 -16.28
N TYR A 526 10.06 -6.75 -16.49
CA TYR A 526 10.01 -8.20 -16.41
C TYR A 526 10.99 -8.86 -17.39
N GLN A 527 11.69 -9.88 -16.90
CA GLN A 527 12.61 -10.71 -17.67
C GLN A 527 12.26 -12.19 -17.46
N GLY A 528 11.59 -12.77 -18.45
CA GLY A 528 11.15 -14.15 -18.40
C GLY A 528 12.29 -15.17 -18.59
N PRO A 529 12.01 -16.44 -18.24
CA PRO A 529 13.00 -17.52 -18.30
C PRO A 529 13.57 -17.77 -19.70
N ASN A 530 12.75 -17.66 -20.76
CA ASN A 530 13.14 -17.98 -22.14
C ASN A 530 13.60 -16.75 -22.95
N GLY A 531 13.85 -15.62 -22.28
CA GLY A 531 14.30 -14.37 -22.90
C GLY A 531 13.19 -13.43 -23.32
N GLU A 532 11.91 -13.79 -23.10
CA GLU A 532 10.78 -12.86 -23.17
C GLU A 532 10.94 -11.72 -22.15
N LYS A 533 10.53 -10.51 -22.51
CA LYS A 533 10.72 -9.31 -21.67
C LYS A 533 9.54 -8.35 -21.81
N GLY A 534 9.40 -7.50 -20.81
CA GLY A 534 8.47 -6.38 -20.82
C GLY A 534 7.02 -6.76 -20.49
N GLU A 535 6.16 -5.77 -20.64
CA GLU A 535 4.80 -5.77 -20.10
C GLU A 535 3.93 -6.93 -20.62
N ASP A 536 3.93 -7.18 -21.94
CA ASP A 536 3.14 -8.26 -22.52
C ASP A 536 3.54 -9.63 -21.97
N ALA A 537 4.84 -9.86 -21.80
CA ALA A 537 5.37 -11.11 -21.25
C ALA A 537 5.02 -11.26 -19.77
N PHE A 538 5.07 -10.17 -19.00
CA PHE A 538 4.64 -10.17 -17.60
C PHE A 538 3.16 -10.57 -17.49
N TRP A 539 2.28 -9.87 -18.19
CA TRP A 539 0.84 -10.11 -18.08
C TRP A 539 0.39 -11.46 -18.63
N ALA A 540 1.12 -12.03 -19.60
CA ALA A 540 0.85 -13.37 -20.11
C ALA A 540 1.10 -14.47 -19.06
N GLY A 541 1.97 -14.22 -18.08
CA GLY A 541 2.29 -15.15 -16.98
C GLY A 541 1.68 -14.78 -15.63
N PHE A 542 1.36 -13.51 -15.40
CA PHE A 542 1.03 -12.99 -14.07
C PHE A 542 -0.33 -13.48 -13.55
N LEU A 543 -0.32 -14.17 -12.41
CA LEU A 543 -1.50 -14.78 -11.80
C LEU A 543 -2.24 -13.84 -10.83
N TYR A 544 -1.86 -12.57 -10.75
CA TYR A 544 -2.40 -11.59 -9.80
C TYR A 544 -2.15 -11.99 -8.34
N GLN A 545 -0.92 -12.44 -8.05
CA GLN A 545 -0.50 -12.96 -6.73
C GLN A 545 0.87 -12.43 -6.36
N PHE A 546 1.15 -12.39 -5.05
CA PHE A 546 2.50 -12.21 -4.53
C PHE A 546 3.30 -13.51 -4.71
N THR A 547 4.63 -13.40 -4.79
CA THR A 547 5.53 -14.56 -4.74
C THR A 547 5.46 -15.27 -3.37
N ASP A 548 5.87 -16.53 -3.31
CA ASP A 548 5.88 -17.32 -2.07
C ASP A 548 6.65 -16.65 -0.92
N ASN A 549 7.73 -15.94 -1.25
CA ASN A 549 8.57 -15.24 -0.26
C ASN A 549 7.84 -14.00 0.31
N GLU A 550 7.17 -13.24 -0.56
CA GLU A 550 6.35 -12.10 -0.16
C GLU A 550 5.11 -12.55 0.64
N LEU A 551 4.45 -13.63 0.22
CA LEU A 551 3.36 -14.24 0.99
C LEU A 551 3.83 -14.67 2.38
N ARG A 552 5.01 -15.29 2.48
CA ARG A 552 5.60 -15.66 3.77
C ARG A 552 5.85 -14.44 4.66
N HIS A 553 6.34 -13.33 4.10
CA HIS A 553 6.52 -12.08 4.84
C HIS A 553 5.18 -11.50 5.32
N LEU A 554 4.21 -11.35 4.42
CA LEU A 554 2.87 -10.83 4.75
C LEU A 554 2.20 -11.66 5.85
N ARG A 555 2.25 -12.99 5.74
CA ARG A 555 1.56 -13.92 6.63
C ARG A 555 2.28 -14.17 7.95
N HIS A 556 3.62 -14.27 7.92
CA HIS A 556 4.42 -14.80 9.03
C HIS A 556 5.64 -13.94 9.39
N GLY A 557 5.86 -12.79 8.74
CA GLY A 557 6.89 -11.85 9.17
C GLY A 557 6.69 -11.42 10.62
N PHE A 558 7.78 -11.13 11.33
CA PHE A 558 7.70 -10.62 12.70
C PHE A 558 6.88 -9.33 12.75
N TYR A 559 6.14 -9.11 13.84
CA TYR A 559 5.17 -8.02 14.00
C TYR A 559 5.67 -6.69 13.45
N ARG A 560 6.80 -6.20 13.98
CA ARG A 560 7.40 -4.92 13.61
C ARG A 560 7.91 -4.85 12.18
N ASN A 561 8.20 -5.99 11.54
CA ASN A 561 8.60 -6.03 10.14
C ASN A 561 7.42 -5.87 9.18
N VAL A 562 6.17 -5.98 9.66
CA VAL A 562 4.97 -6.00 8.81
C VAL A 562 3.98 -4.90 9.19
N VAL A 563 3.72 -4.67 10.48
CA VAL A 563 2.74 -3.68 10.98
C VAL A 563 3.11 -2.27 10.55
N MET A 564 2.14 -1.48 10.06
CA MET A 564 2.37 -0.06 9.78
C MET A 564 2.77 0.66 11.07
N GLY A 565 3.64 1.66 10.96
CA GLY A 565 4.26 2.33 12.10
C GLY A 565 5.39 1.54 12.79
N GLY A 566 5.64 0.29 12.37
CA GLY A 566 6.76 -0.54 12.83
C GLY A 566 8.09 -0.18 12.17
N LEU A 567 8.97 -1.16 12.01
CA LEU A 567 10.27 -0.97 11.36
C LEU A 567 10.06 -0.53 9.90
N GLY A 568 10.77 0.50 9.46
CA GLY A 568 10.70 0.99 8.07
C GLY A 568 11.14 -0.04 7.03
N LEU A 569 10.93 0.30 5.75
CA LEU A 569 11.45 -0.44 4.58
C LEU A 569 12.95 -0.56 4.73
N LYS A 570 13.42 -1.73 5.19
CA LYS A 570 14.82 -1.95 5.54
C LYS A 570 15.77 -2.09 4.33
N VAL A 571 15.54 -1.32 3.27
CA VAL A 571 16.61 -0.42 2.79
C VAL A 571 16.48 0.81 3.70
N GLY A 572 16.67 0.68 5.03
CA GLY A 572 16.09 1.65 5.98
C GLY A 572 15.39 1.19 7.23
N VAL A 573 16.19 0.77 8.21
CA VAL A 573 15.77 0.81 9.62
C VAL A 573 16.18 2.15 10.21
N GLY A 574 15.33 2.82 10.99
CA GLY A 574 15.81 3.87 11.90
C GLY A 574 17.00 3.36 12.74
N GLY A 575 17.98 4.23 12.98
CA GLY A 575 19.31 3.87 13.50
C GLY A 575 19.34 3.03 14.78
N ALA A 576 18.27 3.06 15.59
CA ALA A 576 18.18 2.33 16.86
C ALA A 576 18.13 0.79 16.73
N TYR A 577 17.78 0.24 15.56
CA TYR A 577 17.64 -1.21 15.34
C TYR A 577 18.50 -1.75 14.18
N ARG A 578 19.46 -0.97 13.68
CA ARG A 578 20.44 -1.46 12.70
C ARG A 578 21.49 -2.30 13.40
N VAL A 579 21.80 -3.47 12.84
CA VAL A 579 23.14 -4.03 13.03
C VAL A 579 24.05 -3.21 12.12
N PRO A 580 25.00 -2.44 12.63
CA PRO A 580 25.86 -1.62 11.79
C PRO A 580 26.63 -2.53 10.82
N LEU A 581 26.44 -2.33 9.52
CA LEU A 581 27.27 -3.03 8.52
C LEU A 581 28.68 -2.48 8.64
N LYS A 582 29.63 -3.36 8.95
CA LYS A 582 31.06 -3.02 8.89
C LYS A 582 31.64 -3.21 7.49
N GLU A 583 30.97 -4.01 6.67
CA GLU A 583 31.37 -4.32 5.31
C GLU A 583 30.17 -4.31 4.37
N PHE A 584 30.35 -3.76 3.17
CA PHE A 584 29.38 -3.77 2.09
C PHE A 584 30.05 -4.32 0.83
N THR A 585 29.54 -5.45 0.33
CA THR A 585 30.04 -6.03 -0.92
C THR A 585 29.55 -5.19 -2.10
N LEU A 586 30.48 -4.57 -2.83
CA LEU A 586 30.13 -3.82 -4.02
C LEU A 586 29.60 -4.75 -5.12
N PRO A 587 28.60 -4.30 -5.90
CA PRO A 587 28.18 -5.03 -7.09
C PRO A 587 29.35 -5.16 -8.08
N PRO A 588 29.36 -6.20 -8.94
CA PRO A 588 30.36 -6.33 -9.99
C PRO A 588 30.39 -5.08 -10.87
N ALA A 589 31.58 -4.71 -11.35
CA ALA A 589 31.73 -3.56 -12.23
C ALA A 589 30.84 -3.72 -13.49
N GLY A 590 29.96 -2.74 -13.70
CA GLY A 590 29.13 -2.66 -14.90
C GLY A 590 29.95 -2.41 -16.17
N ARG A 591 29.38 -2.75 -17.33
CA ARG A 591 29.97 -2.49 -18.67
C ARG A 591 29.15 -1.47 -19.46
N SER A 592 28.46 -0.58 -18.75
CA SER A 592 27.51 0.38 -19.32
C SER A 592 28.17 1.51 -20.11
N GLY A 593 29.50 1.67 -20.00
CA GLY A 593 30.23 2.82 -20.57
C GLY A 593 30.00 4.11 -19.79
N LEU A 594 29.52 4.01 -18.55
CA LEU A 594 29.18 5.14 -17.68
C LEU A 594 30.08 5.21 -16.44
N ARG A 595 30.31 6.43 -15.96
CA ARG A 595 31.05 6.77 -14.75
C ARG A 595 30.17 7.62 -13.84
N LEU A 596 30.14 7.26 -12.55
CA LEU A 596 29.41 7.98 -11.50
C LEU A 596 30.39 8.67 -10.56
N GLU A 597 30.17 9.94 -10.26
CA GLU A 597 31.04 10.75 -9.41
C GLU A 597 30.23 11.60 -8.42
N LEU A 598 30.81 11.81 -7.24
CA LEU A 598 30.27 12.67 -6.18
C LEU A 598 31.15 13.92 -6.02
N TYR A 599 30.54 15.11 -6.05
CA TYR A 599 31.20 16.42 -5.96
C TYR A 599 30.58 17.32 -4.87
N GLY A 600 31.10 18.53 -4.72
CA GLY A 600 30.63 19.55 -3.78
C GLY A 600 31.67 19.95 -2.74
N ARG A 601 31.22 20.44 -1.58
CA ARG A 601 32.08 20.79 -0.45
C ARG A 601 32.65 19.53 0.23
N GLU A 602 33.80 19.69 0.87
CA GLU A 602 34.47 18.62 1.65
C GLU A 602 34.37 18.84 3.15
N SER A 603 33.90 20.01 3.60
CA SER A 603 33.79 20.38 5.00
C SER A 603 32.51 21.16 5.25
N PHE A 604 31.82 20.78 6.32
CA PHE A 604 30.56 21.33 6.79
C PHE A 604 30.68 21.71 8.27
N SER A 605 29.99 22.76 8.67
CA SER A 605 29.92 23.26 10.04
C SER A 605 28.91 22.46 10.86
N TYR A 606 28.95 22.61 12.19
CA TYR A 606 27.97 21.97 13.06
C TYR A 606 26.55 22.49 12.75
N GLY A 607 25.63 21.57 12.41
CA GLY A 607 24.26 21.91 12.00
C GLY A 607 24.11 22.39 10.56
N GLU A 608 25.18 22.43 9.77
CA GLU A 608 25.11 22.77 8.35
C GLU A 608 24.44 21.66 7.54
N PRO A 609 23.39 21.95 6.75
CA PRO A 609 22.76 20.99 5.86
C PRO A 609 23.77 20.41 4.84
N VAL A 610 23.95 19.09 4.87
CA VAL A 610 24.89 18.41 3.95
C VAL A 610 24.21 18.15 2.61
N VAL A 611 24.79 18.70 1.54
CA VAL A 611 24.40 18.46 0.15
C VAL A 611 25.61 17.89 -0.61
N THR A 612 25.38 16.90 -1.47
CA THR A 612 26.38 16.40 -2.41
C THR A 612 25.89 16.57 -3.84
N GLU A 613 26.78 16.97 -4.72
CA GLU A 613 26.53 17.00 -6.16
C GLU A 613 26.84 15.62 -6.75
N ILE A 614 26.10 15.24 -7.79
CA ILE A 614 26.18 13.93 -8.43
C ILE A 614 26.35 14.16 -9.93
N LYS A 615 27.26 13.41 -10.53
CA LYS A 615 27.49 13.41 -11.98
C LYS A 615 27.49 12.00 -12.52
N LEU A 616 26.74 11.78 -13.60
CA LEU A 616 26.82 10.56 -14.40
C LEU A 616 27.28 10.93 -15.81
N SER A 617 28.42 10.42 -16.26
CA SER A 617 28.99 10.74 -17.57
C SER A 617 29.46 9.50 -18.32
N LEU A 618 29.82 9.65 -19.59
CA LEU A 618 30.56 8.62 -20.31
C LEU A 618 31.91 8.34 -19.63
N ASP A 619 32.32 7.08 -19.57
CA ASP A 619 33.62 6.66 -18.99
C ASP A 619 34.78 6.67 -20.00
N GLY A 620 34.47 6.91 -21.28
CA GLY A 620 35.40 6.95 -22.41
C GLY A 620 35.56 5.63 -23.17
N THR A 621 34.92 4.54 -22.73
CA THR A 621 34.98 3.23 -23.39
C THR A 621 33.99 3.11 -24.55
N THR A 622 32.95 3.94 -24.57
CA THR A 622 31.95 4.04 -25.64
C THR A 622 31.77 5.49 -26.07
N GLY A 623 31.28 5.70 -27.29
CA GLY A 623 30.90 7.03 -27.79
C GLY A 623 29.49 7.47 -27.37
N GLN A 624 28.70 6.55 -26.83
CA GLN A 624 27.35 6.80 -26.32
C GLN A 624 26.93 5.75 -25.30
N ALA A 625 26.04 6.10 -24.37
CA ALA A 625 25.44 5.18 -23.40
C ALA A 625 24.07 5.69 -22.93
N ASP A 626 23.14 4.78 -22.67
CA ASP A 626 21.81 5.14 -22.13
C ASP A 626 21.87 5.32 -20.61
N ALA A 627 21.21 6.36 -20.11
CA ALA A 627 21.07 6.68 -18.70
C ALA A 627 19.62 7.01 -18.32
N PHE A 628 19.32 6.96 -17.02
CA PHE A 628 18.12 7.55 -16.47
C PHE A 628 18.40 9.02 -16.11
N PRO A 629 17.50 9.97 -16.46
CA PRO A 629 17.76 11.40 -16.30
C PRO A 629 17.70 11.89 -14.85
N ASN A 630 16.97 11.19 -13.98
CA ASN A 630 16.84 11.55 -12.57
C ASN A 630 17.96 10.88 -11.76
N LEU A 631 18.87 11.70 -11.19
CA LEU A 631 19.96 11.28 -10.32
C LEU A 631 19.72 11.70 -8.86
N SER A 632 18.47 11.64 -8.40
CA SER A 632 18.13 11.92 -7.02
C SER A 632 17.98 10.63 -6.20
N PRO A 633 18.42 10.60 -4.92
CA PRO A 633 18.10 9.50 -4.01
C PRO A 633 16.60 9.38 -3.70
N ARG A 634 15.79 10.42 -4.03
CA ARG A 634 14.31 10.36 -4.01
C ARG A 634 13.73 9.48 -5.11
N GLY A 635 14.51 9.24 -6.16
CA GLY A 635 14.18 8.29 -7.22
C GLY A 635 14.54 6.85 -6.87
N GLU A 636 14.40 5.97 -7.84
CA GLU A 636 14.64 4.54 -7.64
C GLU A 636 16.06 4.10 -7.99
N ASN A 637 16.76 4.88 -8.80
CA ASN A 637 17.97 4.42 -9.47
C ASN A 637 19.26 4.79 -8.73
N LEU A 638 19.23 5.71 -7.78
CA LEU A 638 20.41 6.16 -7.04
C LEU A 638 20.29 5.84 -5.55
N THR A 639 21.33 5.23 -5.00
CA THR A 639 21.52 5.06 -3.54
C THR A 639 22.85 5.69 -3.13
N ILE A 640 22.85 6.46 -2.05
CA ILE A 640 24.07 6.98 -1.42
C ILE A 640 24.32 6.21 -0.14
N LEU A 641 25.48 5.59 0.00
CA LEU A 641 25.97 4.99 1.24
C LEU A 641 26.77 6.04 2.02
N VAL A 642 26.50 6.13 3.31
CA VAL A 642 27.16 6.96 4.30
C VAL A 642 27.89 6.05 5.28
N THR A 643 29.19 6.21 5.39
CA THR A 643 29.99 5.59 6.46
C THR A 643 30.20 6.62 7.55
N ASP A 644 29.76 6.32 8.76
CA ASP A 644 29.89 7.20 9.92
C ASP A 644 31.33 7.21 10.49
N PRO A 645 31.64 8.12 11.45
CA PRO A 645 32.95 8.18 12.08
C PRO A 645 33.33 6.92 12.87
N ALA A 646 32.35 6.10 13.29
CA ALA A 646 32.57 4.82 13.95
C ALA A 646 32.84 3.67 12.96
N GLY A 647 32.73 3.94 11.65
CA GLY A 647 32.96 2.98 10.56
C GLY A 647 31.72 2.17 10.18
N ALA A 648 30.53 2.51 10.68
CA ALA A 648 29.28 1.88 10.30
C ALA A 648 28.77 2.41 8.96
N ILE A 649 28.33 1.50 8.08
CA ILE A 649 27.83 1.83 6.74
C ILE A 649 26.30 1.80 6.72
N HIS A 650 25.73 2.85 6.16
CA HIS A 650 24.29 3.15 6.17
C HIS A 650 23.85 3.71 4.81
N PRO A 651 22.84 3.15 4.12
CA PRO A 651 22.21 3.85 3.00
C PRO A 651 21.50 5.10 3.51
N PHE A 652 21.64 6.23 2.81
CA PHE A 652 20.84 7.43 3.01
C PHE A 652 19.45 7.24 2.40
N LEU A 653 18.43 7.71 3.12
CA LEU A 653 17.04 7.46 2.78
C LEU A 653 16.22 8.73 2.87
N PRO A 654 15.65 9.20 1.77
CA PRO A 654 14.81 10.38 1.80
C PRO A 654 13.50 10.12 2.53
N ILE A 655 12.89 11.18 3.07
CA ILE A 655 11.59 11.12 3.75
C ILE A 655 10.43 10.78 2.81
N ALA A 656 10.60 11.00 1.50
CA ALA A 656 9.64 10.63 0.46
C ALA A 656 10.38 10.01 -0.73
N ARG A 657 9.78 8.96 -1.32
CA ARG A 657 10.35 8.25 -2.48
C ARG A 657 9.25 7.92 -3.47
N GLY A 658 9.30 8.53 -4.66
CA GLY A 658 8.30 8.32 -5.70
C GLY A 658 8.49 6.98 -6.40
N CYS A 659 7.37 6.33 -6.75
CA CYS A 659 7.32 5.11 -7.54
C CYS A 659 6.80 5.42 -8.94
N GLY A 660 7.36 4.75 -9.96
CA GLY A 660 6.69 4.63 -11.25
C GLY A 660 7.16 5.57 -12.37
N SER A 661 8.39 6.09 -12.34
CA SER A 661 8.90 6.85 -13.50
C SER A 661 8.94 5.95 -14.76
N ARG A 662 7.94 6.08 -15.65
CA ARG A 662 7.95 5.45 -16.96
C ARG A 662 9.05 6.09 -17.80
N HIS A 663 10.08 5.29 -18.07
CA HIS A 663 11.09 5.38 -19.13
C HIS A 663 11.31 6.72 -19.86
N ARG A 664 11.59 7.82 -19.16
CA ARG A 664 12.46 8.82 -19.80
C ARG A 664 13.88 8.25 -19.76
N ARG A 665 14.38 7.82 -20.91
CA ARG A 665 15.81 7.53 -21.10
C ARG A 665 16.44 8.73 -21.78
N VAL A 666 17.70 8.95 -21.46
CA VAL A 666 18.54 9.90 -22.17
C VAL A 666 19.78 9.17 -22.64
N THR A 667 20.14 9.37 -23.90
CA THR A 667 21.40 8.86 -24.44
C THR A 667 22.45 9.94 -24.19
N LEU A 668 23.49 9.58 -23.43
CA LEU A 668 24.68 10.41 -23.27
C LEU A 668 25.61 10.20 -24.46
N ASP A 669 26.08 11.28 -25.05
CA ASP A 669 26.92 11.33 -26.24
C ASP A 669 27.80 12.59 -26.22
N ALA A 670 28.41 12.96 -27.36
CA ALA A 670 29.25 14.16 -27.44
C ALA A 670 28.48 15.47 -27.23
N ALA A 671 27.17 15.50 -27.53
CA ALA A 671 26.33 16.68 -27.32
C ALA A 671 25.81 16.78 -25.88
N THR A 672 25.51 15.63 -25.26
CA THR A 672 25.10 15.52 -23.85
C THR A 672 26.06 14.59 -23.10
N PRO A 673 27.27 15.06 -22.73
CA PRO A 673 28.32 14.17 -22.21
C PRO A 673 28.10 13.72 -20.76
N ALA A 674 27.23 14.39 -20.01
CA ALA A 674 26.96 14.09 -18.61
C ALA A 674 25.59 14.59 -18.15
N LEU A 675 25.06 13.95 -17.11
CA LEU A 675 23.94 14.39 -16.29
C LEU A 675 24.47 14.88 -14.94
N TYR A 676 23.77 15.84 -14.35
CA TYR A 676 24.11 16.45 -13.08
C TYR A 676 22.86 16.57 -12.21
N ASP A 677 23.02 16.37 -10.90
CA ASP A 677 21.96 16.55 -9.91
C ASP A 677 22.59 16.85 -8.54
N SER A 678 21.77 17.26 -7.57
CA SER A 678 22.17 17.46 -6.17
C SER A 678 21.29 16.66 -5.24
N ALA A 679 21.88 16.20 -4.14
CA ALA A 679 21.17 15.46 -3.11
C ALA A 679 21.43 16.09 -1.75
N TYR A 680 20.38 16.68 -1.15
CA TYR A 680 20.35 16.93 0.27
C TYR A 680 20.31 15.59 1.02
N ILE A 681 21.34 15.35 1.83
CA ILE A 681 21.52 14.11 2.60
C ILE A 681 21.63 14.37 4.11
N GLY A 682 21.32 15.58 4.58
CA GLY A 682 21.44 15.94 5.99
C GLY A 682 20.39 15.30 6.90
N TYR A 683 19.16 15.13 6.39
CA TYR A 683 18.05 14.54 7.13
C TYR A 683 17.22 13.61 6.23
N GLY A 684 16.84 12.48 6.78
CA GLY A 684 16.15 11.42 6.05
C GLY A 684 15.17 10.64 6.93
N ALA A 685 14.70 9.50 6.43
CA ALA A 685 13.79 8.60 7.14
C ALA A 685 14.37 8.10 8.48
N ASP A 686 15.69 8.07 8.62
CA ASP A 686 16.38 7.66 9.86
C ASP A 686 16.64 8.84 10.82
N GLY A 687 16.15 10.04 10.51
CA GLY A 687 16.47 11.28 11.20
C GLY A 687 17.73 11.95 10.65
N LEU A 688 18.50 12.59 11.53
CA LEU A 688 19.77 13.23 11.18
C LEU A 688 20.77 12.19 10.67
N THR A 689 21.32 12.43 9.48
CA THR A 689 22.33 11.55 8.87
C THR A 689 23.72 11.81 9.45
N PHE A 690 23.98 13.03 9.92
CA PHE A 690 25.26 13.47 10.47
C PHE A 690 25.11 13.98 11.92
N PRO A 691 24.67 13.13 12.87
CA PRO A 691 24.38 13.57 14.24
C PRO A 691 25.62 13.87 15.07
N THR A 692 26.81 13.45 14.62
CA THR A 692 28.07 13.64 15.34
C THR A 692 29.12 14.31 14.46
N PRO A 693 29.87 15.30 14.97
CA PRO A 693 31.05 15.81 14.29
C PRO A 693 32.08 14.70 14.03
N GLY A 694 32.72 14.74 12.86
CA GLY A 694 33.71 13.74 12.47
C GLY A 694 33.86 13.58 10.96
N THR A 695 34.67 12.60 10.58
CA THR A 695 34.91 12.24 9.18
C THR A 695 33.90 11.20 8.72
N TYR A 696 33.17 11.51 7.66
CA TYR A 696 32.22 10.61 7.00
C TYR A 696 32.71 10.26 5.60
N ARG A 697 32.27 9.12 5.08
CA ARG A 697 32.61 8.67 3.72
C ARG A 697 31.36 8.34 2.93
N LEU A 698 31.23 8.93 1.76
CA LEU A 698 30.10 8.80 0.86
C LEU A 698 30.47 7.92 -0.33
N ARG A 699 29.55 7.07 -0.76
CA ARG A 699 29.64 6.31 -2.02
C ARG A 699 28.29 6.16 -2.67
N ALA A 700 28.18 6.48 -3.95
CA ALA A 700 26.94 6.34 -4.71
C ALA A 700 26.90 5.05 -5.53
N LEU A 701 25.71 4.50 -5.68
CA LEU A 701 25.38 3.38 -6.55
C LEU A 701 24.23 3.79 -7.45
N CYS A 702 24.44 3.75 -8.77
CA CYS A 702 23.44 4.12 -9.76
C CYS A 702 23.09 2.92 -10.63
N LYS A 703 21.83 2.49 -10.61
CA LYS A 703 21.26 1.53 -11.57
C LYS A 703 21.08 2.22 -12.92
N VAL A 704 21.44 1.54 -14.01
CA VAL A 704 21.35 2.10 -15.37
C VAL A 704 20.52 1.19 -16.29
N PRO A 705 20.02 1.68 -17.45
CA PRO A 705 19.05 0.98 -18.29
C PRO A 705 19.46 -0.41 -18.78
N ASP A 706 20.76 -0.72 -18.84
CA ASP A 706 21.27 -2.04 -19.25
C ASP A 706 21.16 -3.11 -18.13
N GLY A 707 20.71 -2.71 -16.93
CA GLY A 707 20.55 -3.56 -15.75
C GLY A 707 21.79 -3.65 -14.86
N SER A 708 22.91 -3.04 -15.25
CA SER A 708 24.11 -2.96 -14.41
C SER A 708 24.02 -1.84 -13.37
N THR A 709 24.95 -1.86 -12.41
CA THR A 709 25.10 -0.79 -11.41
C THR A 709 26.45 -0.13 -11.57
N VAL A 710 26.46 1.20 -11.72
CA VAL A 710 27.65 2.05 -11.74
C VAL A 710 27.93 2.51 -10.31
N VAL A 711 29.16 2.38 -9.85
CA VAL A 711 29.57 2.70 -8.48
C VAL A 711 30.56 3.86 -8.50
N SER A 712 30.37 4.85 -7.63
CA SER A 712 31.31 5.97 -7.51
C SER A 712 32.56 5.60 -6.72
N ALA A 713 33.62 6.38 -6.91
CA ALA A 713 34.72 6.44 -5.94
C ALA A 713 34.19 6.88 -4.56
N GLU A 714 34.96 6.57 -3.51
CA GLU A 714 34.66 7.08 -2.17
C GLU A 714 34.97 8.56 -2.10
N ARG A 715 34.04 9.33 -1.50
CA ARG A 715 34.22 10.75 -1.22
C ARG A 715 34.25 10.96 0.28
N THR A 716 35.27 11.62 0.80
CA THR A 716 35.36 11.95 2.23
C THR A 716 34.78 13.34 2.46
N ILE A 717 33.97 13.49 3.51
CA ILE A 717 33.50 14.79 4.00
C ILE A 717 33.79 14.91 5.50
N GLN A 718 33.97 16.14 5.97
CA GLN A 718 34.20 16.45 7.37
C GLN A 718 33.05 17.28 7.93
N VAL A 719 32.48 16.86 9.05
CA VAL A 719 31.55 17.67 9.85
C VAL A 719 32.30 18.19 11.07
N SER A 720 32.41 19.51 11.17
CA SER A 720 33.18 20.17 12.22
C SER A 720 32.40 20.25 13.53
N SER A 721 33.11 20.27 14.66
CA SER A 721 32.52 20.63 15.95
C SER A 721 32.17 22.13 15.96
N PRO A 722 31.22 22.57 16.80
CA PRO A 722 30.90 23.99 16.90
C PRO A 722 32.13 24.77 17.37
N ARG A 723 32.37 25.93 16.74
CA ARG A 723 33.56 26.77 16.99
C ARG A 723 33.49 27.46 18.35
N ASP A 724 32.29 27.88 18.73
CA ASP A 724 31.98 28.55 19.99
C ASP A 724 30.51 28.32 20.37
N GLU A 725 30.07 28.97 21.45
CA GLU A 725 28.71 28.85 21.96
C GLU A 725 27.65 29.45 21.02
N GLN A 726 27.98 30.51 20.27
CA GLN A 726 27.07 31.13 19.32
C GLN A 726 26.86 30.23 18.09
N ASP A 727 27.95 29.64 17.59
CA ASP A 727 27.96 28.64 16.51
C ASP A 727 27.16 27.39 16.92
N ARG A 728 27.29 26.95 18.18
CA ARG A 728 26.49 25.85 18.74
C ARG A 728 25.00 26.19 18.80
N GLN A 729 24.63 27.38 19.31
CA GLN A 729 23.23 27.81 19.39
C GLN A 729 22.58 27.91 18.01
N ALA A 730 23.30 28.44 17.01
CA ALA A 730 22.82 28.49 15.64
C ALA A 730 22.65 27.09 15.02
N GLY A 731 23.61 26.19 15.22
CA GLY A 731 23.53 24.81 14.72
C GLY A 731 22.41 24.00 15.39
N ASP A 732 22.21 24.16 16.70
CA ASP A 732 21.14 23.47 17.45
C ASP A 732 19.74 23.82 16.92
N LEU A 733 19.57 24.98 16.26
CA LEU A 733 18.33 25.42 15.62
C LEU A 733 18.08 24.79 14.23
N LEU A 734 18.99 23.97 13.70
CA LEU A 734 18.82 23.27 12.40
C LEU A 734 18.78 21.74 12.52
N ILE A 735 19.19 21.17 13.66
CA ILE A 735 19.37 19.72 13.81
C ILE A 735 18.18 19.00 14.47
N GLY A 736 17.14 19.70 14.93
CA GLY A 736 15.95 19.02 15.46
C GLY A 736 15.16 18.28 14.37
N SER A 737 14.31 17.32 14.77
CA SER A 737 13.57 16.49 13.81
C SER A 737 12.65 17.31 12.90
N GLN A 738 11.87 18.24 13.48
CA GLN A 738 10.98 19.10 12.69
C GLN A 738 11.77 20.01 11.72
N GLN A 739 12.94 20.50 12.14
CA GLN A 739 13.82 21.34 11.32
C GLN A 739 14.41 20.53 10.16
N GLY A 740 14.86 19.31 10.44
CA GLY A 740 15.32 18.37 9.43
C GLY A 740 14.24 18.04 8.39
N THR A 741 13.00 17.83 8.84
CA THR A 741 11.84 17.61 7.97
C THR A 741 11.52 18.84 7.13
N LEU A 742 11.57 20.05 7.71
CA LEU A 742 11.41 21.30 6.97
C LEU A 742 12.50 21.49 5.92
N LEU A 743 13.76 21.19 6.23
CA LEU A 743 14.86 21.22 5.26
C LEU A 743 14.64 20.23 4.12
N ALA A 744 14.22 19.00 4.43
CA ALA A 744 13.96 17.97 3.43
C ALA A 744 12.75 18.30 2.53
N LEU A 745 11.71 18.95 3.07
CA LEU A 745 10.50 19.35 2.35
C LEU A 745 10.60 20.71 1.65
N LEU A 746 11.72 21.44 1.86
CA LEU A 746 11.87 22.85 1.51
C LEU A 746 10.73 23.72 2.08
N GLY A 747 10.38 23.43 3.34
CA GLY A 747 9.40 24.09 4.18
C GLY A 747 8.04 23.39 4.20
N SER A 748 7.17 23.78 5.15
CA SER A 748 5.82 23.26 5.30
C SER A 748 5.00 24.14 6.26
N ASP A 749 3.69 24.25 6.01
CA ASP A 749 2.74 24.94 6.89
C ASP A 749 2.03 23.98 7.86
N ALA A 750 2.44 22.70 7.90
CA ALA A 750 1.86 21.70 8.80
C ALA A 750 1.93 22.18 10.27
N PRO A 751 0.81 22.23 11.02
CA PRO A 751 0.81 22.67 12.42
C PRO A 751 1.76 21.89 13.32
N GLN A 752 2.01 20.63 13.00
CA GLN A 752 2.89 19.70 13.71
C GLN A 752 4.38 20.06 13.54
N LEU A 753 4.73 20.87 12.53
CA LEU A 753 6.07 21.38 12.28
C LEU A 753 6.26 22.84 12.77
N SER A 754 5.34 23.33 13.63
CA SER A 754 5.35 24.72 14.11
C SER A 754 6.57 25.05 14.99
N ASP A 755 7.06 24.12 15.81
CA ASP A 755 8.28 24.33 16.61
C ASP A 755 9.52 24.41 15.72
N GLY A 756 9.57 23.59 14.67
CA GLY A 756 10.60 23.64 13.64
C GLY A 756 10.60 25.00 12.93
N ASN A 757 9.44 25.47 12.50
CA ASN A 757 9.29 26.80 11.88
C ASN A 757 9.73 27.91 12.85
N ALA A 758 9.35 27.83 14.12
CA ALA A 758 9.76 28.80 15.14
C ALA A 758 11.28 28.79 15.39
N ALA A 759 11.95 27.64 15.25
CA ALA A 759 13.39 27.54 15.34
C ALA A 759 14.10 28.20 14.14
N LEU A 760 13.59 28.01 12.92
CA LEU A 760 14.10 28.71 11.73
C LEU A 760 13.92 30.22 11.85
N ASP A 761 12.75 30.67 12.34
CA ASP A 761 12.49 32.09 12.59
C ASP A 761 13.43 32.65 13.66
N ARG A 762 13.71 31.87 14.71
CA ARG A 762 14.68 32.26 15.74
C ARG A 762 16.10 32.36 15.18
N LEU A 763 16.51 31.44 14.31
CA LEU A 763 17.84 31.48 13.67
C LEU A 763 18.01 32.79 12.89
N ILE A 764 17.03 33.14 12.06
CA ILE A 764 17.02 34.38 11.28
C ILE A 764 17.05 35.61 12.19
N ALA A 765 16.23 35.63 13.25
CA ALA A 765 16.10 36.80 14.11
C ALA A 765 17.27 37.02 15.08
N THR A 766 17.90 35.95 15.57
CA THR A 766 18.92 36.03 16.63
C THR A 766 20.34 35.84 16.12
N HIS A 767 20.51 35.20 14.97
CA HIS A 767 21.81 34.96 14.34
C HIS A 767 21.80 35.34 12.84
N PRO A 768 21.35 36.55 12.45
CA PRO A 768 21.18 36.93 11.04
C PRO A 768 22.50 36.90 10.25
N ASP A 769 23.62 37.25 10.88
CA ASP A 769 24.95 37.27 10.25
C ASP A 769 25.66 35.90 10.28
N HIS A 770 25.03 34.89 10.89
CA HIS A 770 25.63 33.56 10.98
C HIS A 770 25.48 32.83 9.63
N PRO A 771 26.52 32.14 9.10
CA PRO A 771 26.46 31.44 7.82
C PRO A 771 25.27 30.48 7.67
N LEU A 772 24.80 29.89 8.77
CA LEU A 772 23.67 28.97 8.78
C LEU A 772 22.30 29.63 8.53
N ALA A 773 22.17 30.95 8.73
CA ALA A 773 20.90 31.65 8.52
C ALA A 773 20.42 31.55 7.06
N VAL A 774 21.35 31.42 6.11
CA VAL A 774 21.04 31.25 4.68
C VAL A 774 20.11 30.06 4.41
N TYR A 775 20.25 28.96 5.16
CA TYR A 775 19.41 27.78 4.97
C TYR A 775 17.99 27.97 5.51
N ALA A 776 17.84 28.68 6.63
CA ALA A 776 16.52 29.05 7.14
C ALA A 776 15.81 30.01 6.19
N LEU A 777 16.52 31.02 5.66
CA LEU A 777 16.00 31.94 4.64
C LEU A 777 15.59 31.20 3.37
N MET A 778 16.41 30.26 2.89
CA MET A 778 16.09 29.43 1.72
C MET A 778 14.81 28.62 1.92
N VAL A 779 14.68 27.91 3.05
CA VAL A 779 13.51 27.08 3.36
C VAL A 779 12.25 27.93 3.49
N LYS A 780 12.33 29.01 4.27
CA LYS A 780 11.19 29.91 4.51
C LYS A 780 10.78 30.65 3.24
N GLY A 781 11.75 31.14 2.46
CA GLY A 781 11.50 31.89 1.24
C GLY A 781 10.90 31.01 0.14
N THR A 782 11.42 29.79 -0.03
CA THR A 782 10.86 28.80 -0.96
C THR A 782 9.41 28.47 -0.62
N ASN A 783 9.12 28.20 0.66
CA ASN A 783 7.76 27.89 1.10
C ASN A 783 6.80 29.08 0.98
N ALA A 784 7.25 30.29 1.33
CA ALA A 784 6.48 31.52 1.17
C ALA A 784 6.12 31.77 -0.31
N GLY A 785 7.06 31.53 -1.22
CA GLY A 785 6.91 31.80 -2.65
C GLY A 785 5.94 30.87 -3.37
N ARG A 786 5.62 29.70 -2.82
CA ARG A 786 4.60 28.77 -3.33
C ARG A 786 3.25 28.96 -2.66
N HIS A 787 2.19 28.48 -3.32
CA HIS A 787 0.95 28.19 -2.60
C HIS A 787 1.17 27.01 -1.66
N PHE A 788 0.24 26.81 -0.73
CA PHE A 788 0.23 25.62 0.10
C PHE A 788 -1.19 25.12 0.31
N GLN A 789 -1.46 23.90 -0.16
CA GLN A 789 -2.72 23.20 0.02
C GLN A 789 -2.74 22.51 1.37
N THR A 790 -3.73 22.87 2.18
CA THR A 790 -4.05 22.18 3.42
C THR A 790 -5.37 21.45 3.24
N LEU A 791 -5.31 20.12 3.33
CA LEU A 791 -6.50 19.30 3.44
C LEU A 791 -7.05 19.41 4.86
N GLY A 792 -8.30 19.84 5.00
CA GLY A 792 -9.02 19.86 6.27
C GLY A 792 -10.38 19.21 6.18
N LYS A 793 -11.06 19.10 7.33
CA LYS A 793 -12.37 18.44 7.47
C LYS A 793 -13.47 18.93 6.51
N ASN A 794 -13.35 20.16 6.01
CA ASN A 794 -14.34 20.81 5.15
C ASN A 794 -13.87 20.97 3.69
N GLY A 795 -12.75 20.34 3.30
CA GLY A 795 -12.18 20.44 1.95
C GLY A 795 -10.77 21.02 1.93
N ILE A 796 -10.32 21.40 0.73
CA ILE A 796 -8.99 21.98 0.51
C ILE A 796 -9.03 23.49 0.78
N THR A 797 -8.07 23.97 1.56
CA THR A 797 -7.78 25.40 1.71
C THR A 797 -6.40 25.70 1.14
N VAL A 798 -6.26 26.83 0.44
CA VAL A 798 -4.99 27.22 -0.19
C VAL A 798 -4.51 28.53 0.38
N ARG A 799 -3.32 28.51 0.99
CA ARG A 799 -2.58 29.73 1.27
C ARG A 799 -2.00 30.25 -0.05
N PRO A 800 -2.27 31.51 -0.45
CA PRO A 800 -1.61 32.10 -1.62
C PRO A 800 -0.11 32.29 -1.35
N ALA A 801 0.68 32.43 -2.41
CA ALA A 801 2.09 32.79 -2.28
C ALA A 801 2.25 34.14 -1.56
N ASP A 802 3.10 34.19 -0.55
CA ASP A 802 3.59 35.43 0.06
C ASP A 802 4.84 35.87 -0.71
N THR A 803 4.59 36.60 -1.80
CA THR A 803 5.65 37.01 -2.73
C THR A 803 6.62 37.99 -2.10
N ALA A 804 6.18 38.84 -1.15
CA ALA A 804 7.05 39.79 -0.48
C ALA A 804 8.11 39.08 0.38
N THR A 805 7.66 38.19 1.27
CA THR A 805 8.56 37.38 2.10
C THR A 805 9.47 36.50 1.24
N SER A 806 8.92 35.90 0.18
CA SER A 806 9.71 35.08 -0.74
C SER A 806 10.82 35.86 -1.44
N ILE A 807 10.52 37.06 -1.95
CA ILE A 807 11.49 37.90 -2.65
C ILE A 807 12.59 38.35 -1.69
N GLU A 808 12.21 38.81 -0.49
CA GLU A 808 13.16 39.24 0.54
C GLU A 808 14.11 38.10 0.93
N GLN A 809 13.58 36.95 1.29
CA GLN A 809 14.37 35.85 1.83
C GLN A 809 15.21 35.14 0.76
N LEU A 810 14.65 34.86 -0.43
CA LEU A 810 15.42 34.26 -1.52
C LEU A 810 16.44 35.25 -2.11
N GLY A 811 16.11 36.55 -2.14
CA GLY A 811 17.06 37.60 -2.51
C GLY A 811 18.28 37.60 -1.59
N ALA A 812 18.07 37.56 -0.27
CA ALA A 812 19.15 37.47 0.71
C ALA A 812 20.00 36.20 0.55
N VAL A 813 19.39 35.06 0.17
CA VAL A 813 20.13 33.82 -0.14
C VAL A 813 21.04 34.01 -1.35
N VAL A 814 20.54 34.61 -2.42
CA VAL A 814 21.32 34.89 -3.64
C VAL A 814 22.46 35.87 -3.34
N GLU A 815 22.17 36.99 -2.66
CA GLU A 815 23.18 37.98 -2.28
C GLU A 815 24.28 37.37 -1.42
N THR A 816 23.91 36.62 -0.36
CA THR A 816 24.89 35.97 0.53
C THR A 816 25.74 34.95 -0.23
N THR A 817 25.13 34.14 -1.10
CA THR A 817 25.85 33.09 -1.84
C THR A 817 26.78 33.67 -2.92
N LEU A 818 26.50 34.87 -3.41
CA LEU A 818 27.31 35.55 -4.44
C LEU A 818 28.35 36.51 -3.85
N ASP A 819 28.28 36.83 -2.56
CA ASP A 819 29.25 37.70 -1.91
C ASP A 819 30.63 37.00 -1.82
N PRO A 820 31.67 37.48 -2.53
CA PRO A 820 33.00 36.89 -2.47
C PRO A 820 33.69 37.10 -1.11
N GLY A 821 33.12 37.92 -0.22
CA GLY A 821 33.59 38.18 1.14
C GLY A 821 33.15 37.17 2.19
N THR A 822 32.32 36.19 1.84
CA THR A 822 31.81 35.17 2.75
C THR A 822 32.02 33.75 2.23
N ASP A 823 32.28 32.82 3.15
CA ASP A 823 32.27 31.38 2.88
C ASP A 823 30.86 30.77 3.10
N ALA A 824 29.85 31.61 3.34
CA ALA A 824 28.46 31.22 3.52
C ALA A 824 27.72 31.13 2.17
N GLY A 825 26.83 30.15 2.02
CA GLY A 825 26.00 30.04 0.82
C GLY A 825 25.53 28.62 0.54
N VAL A 826 24.66 28.50 -0.46
CA VAL A 826 24.18 27.21 -0.97
C VAL A 826 25.04 26.72 -2.14
N ASP A 827 24.97 25.43 -2.47
CA ASP A 827 25.69 24.90 -3.64
C ASP A 827 25.12 25.46 -4.96
N ASN A 828 25.85 25.26 -6.06
CA ASN A 828 25.51 25.85 -7.35
C ASN A 828 24.15 25.36 -7.91
N ILE A 829 23.77 24.11 -7.65
CA ILE A 829 22.49 23.57 -8.13
C ILE A 829 21.34 24.15 -7.29
N THR A 830 21.51 24.21 -5.98
CA THR A 830 20.54 24.86 -5.08
C THR A 830 20.41 26.36 -5.37
N LEU A 831 21.50 27.06 -5.69
CA LEU A 831 21.49 28.47 -6.09
C LEU A 831 20.68 28.68 -7.37
N ASN A 832 20.85 27.82 -8.38
CA ASN A 832 20.07 27.89 -9.61
C ASN A 832 18.56 27.80 -9.30
N GLU A 833 18.14 26.81 -8.50
CA GLU A 833 16.72 26.66 -8.17
C GLU A 833 16.19 27.79 -7.29
N ALA A 834 17.01 28.33 -6.37
CA ALA A 834 16.66 29.51 -5.57
C ALA A 834 16.43 30.75 -6.46
N MET A 835 17.30 30.99 -7.45
CA MET A 835 17.13 32.10 -8.41
C MET A 835 15.89 31.92 -9.29
N ARG A 836 15.61 30.70 -9.77
CA ARG A 836 14.37 30.43 -10.52
C ARG A 836 13.12 30.60 -9.66
N SER A 837 13.17 30.20 -8.39
CA SER A 837 12.09 30.40 -7.43
C SER A 837 11.88 31.89 -7.11
N LEU A 838 12.97 32.66 -6.99
CA LEU A 838 12.93 34.11 -6.85
C LEU A 838 12.30 34.78 -8.09
N ALA A 839 12.67 34.37 -9.30
CA ALA A 839 12.05 34.87 -10.53
C ALA A 839 10.53 34.58 -10.57
N ARG A 840 10.12 33.36 -10.18
CA ARG A 840 8.68 33.01 -10.05
C ARG A 840 7.98 33.88 -9.01
N ALA A 841 8.64 34.21 -7.89
CA ALA A 841 8.08 35.10 -6.87
C ALA A 841 7.87 36.54 -7.40
N HIS A 842 8.84 37.08 -8.15
CA HIS A 842 8.69 38.37 -8.83
C HIS A 842 7.56 38.37 -9.86
N ALA A 843 7.47 37.33 -10.71
CA ALA A 843 6.38 37.21 -11.68
C ALA A 843 4.99 37.13 -11.00
N ARG A 844 4.87 36.36 -9.91
CA ARG A 844 3.65 36.31 -9.08
C ARG A 844 3.33 37.63 -8.38
N ALA A 845 4.34 38.47 -8.15
CA ALA A 845 4.17 39.85 -7.68
C ALA A 845 3.86 40.83 -8.83
N HIS A 846 3.59 40.34 -10.03
CA HIS A 846 3.36 41.11 -11.26
C HIS A 846 4.57 41.96 -11.72
N ASP A 847 5.78 41.55 -11.36
CA ASP A 847 7.04 42.17 -11.79
C ASP A 847 7.83 41.23 -12.72
N LEU A 848 7.30 41.01 -13.93
CA LEU A 848 7.97 40.21 -14.95
C LEU A 848 9.34 40.79 -15.34
N LYS A 849 9.51 42.11 -15.26
CA LYS A 849 10.79 42.75 -15.59
C LYS A 849 11.87 42.29 -14.61
N GLN A 850 11.58 42.28 -13.33
CA GLN A 850 12.54 41.80 -12.34
C GLN A 850 12.71 40.28 -12.39
N ALA A 851 11.65 39.53 -12.72
CA ALA A 851 11.76 38.09 -12.97
C ALA A 851 12.76 37.79 -14.10
N ASP A 852 12.66 38.49 -15.22
CA ASP A 852 13.59 38.35 -16.35
C ASP A 852 15.02 38.76 -15.96
N ALA A 853 15.18 39.83 -15.18
CA ALA A 853 16.48 40.28 -14.69
C ALA A 853 17.16 39.22 -13.79
N VAL A 854 16.41 38.54 -12.92
CA VAL A 854 16.93 37.45 -12.08
C VAL A 854 17.37 36.27 -12.94
N LEU A 855 16.62 35.92 -13.99
CA LEU A 855 16.98 34.83 -14.91
C LEU A 855 18.24 35.17 -15.74
N ASP A 856 18.38 36.42 -16.19
CA ASP A 856 19.59 36.88 -16.88
C ASP A 856 20.81 36.87 -15.93
N GLN A 857 20.64 37.37 -14.70
CA GLN A 857 21.67 37.33 -13.66
C GLN A 857 22.09 35.88 -13.36
N MET A 858 21.13 34.94 -13.33
CA MET A 858 21.42 33.52 -13.11
C MET A 858 22.36 32.99 -14.19
N VAL A 859 22.06 33.23 -15.48
CA VAL A 859 22.90 32.77 -16.58
C VAL A 859 24.29 33.42 -16.55
N GLU A 860 24.38 34.72 -16.26
CA GLU A 860 25.66 35.42 -16.12
C GLU A 860 26.48 34.88 -14.95
N THR A 861 25.85 34.67 -13.78
CA THR A 861 26.49 34.12 -12.58
C THR A 861 27.20 32.79 -12.88
N PHE A 862 26.52 31.87 -13.57
CA PHE A 862 27.12 30.57 -13.89
C PHE A 862 28.16 30.67 -15.01
N ARG A 863 28.05 31.66 -15.91
CA ARG A 863 29.10 31.98 -16.89
C ARG A 863 30.36 32.49 -16.20
N GLU A 864 30.23 33.40 -15.24
CA GLU A 864 31.35 33.94 -14.44
C GLU A 864 32.00 32.87 -13.56
N LYS A 865 31.21 31.91 -13.05
CA LYS A 865 31.71 30.72 -12.33
C LYS A 865 32.40 29.68 -13.25
N ASP A 866 32.50 29.94 -14.55
CA ASP A 866 33.17 29.10 -15.56
C ASP A 866 32.67 27.63 -15.55
N VAL A 867 31.35 27.44 -15.43
CA VAL A 867 30.77 26.09 -15.51
C VAL A 867 30.96 25.51 -16.93
N PRO A 868 31.02 24.17 -17.08
CA PRO A 868 31.24 23.56 -18.39
C PRO A 868 30.22 24.03 -19.45
N PRO A 869 30.62 24.23 -20.72
CA PRO A 869 29.72 24.77 -21.75
C PRO A 869 28.37 24.04 -21.92
N PRO A 870 28.30 22.69 -21.86
CA PRO A 870 27.02 21.98 -21.88
C PRO A 870 26.13 22.29 -20.67
N VAL A 871 26.73 22.48 -19.49
CA VAL A 871 25.99 22.85 -18.27
C VAL A 871 25.43 24.27 -18.39
N LEU A 872 26.24 25.22 -18.90
CA LEU A 872 25.78 26.57 -19.15
C LEU A 872 24.63 26.61 -20.18
N ALA A 873 24.68 25.77 -21.20
CA ALA A 873 23.60 25.63 -22.18
C ALA A 873 22.30 25.12 -21.53
N THR A 874 22.39 24.10 -20.65
CA THR A 874 21.23 23.63 -19.88
C THR A 874 20.66 24.71 -18.96
N ILE A 875 21.52 25.48 -18.28
CA ILE A 875 21.09 26.59 -17.41
C ILE A 875 20.37 27.68 -18.22
N ALA A 876 20.89 28.01 -19.41
CA ALA A 876 20.24 28.94 -20.32
C ALA A 876 18.89 28.42 -20.81
N GLU A 877 18.79 27.14 -21.17
CA GLU A 877 17.52 26.50 -21.55
C GLU A 877 16.50 26.50 -20.38
N GLN A 878 16.96 26.22 -19.16
CA GLN A 878 16.12 26.30 -17.96
C GLN A 878 15.61 27.73 -17.72
N ALA A 879 16.47 28.74 -17.94
CA ALA A 879 16.09 30.14 -17.84
C ALA A 879 15.01 30.51 -18.86
N GLU A 880 15.20 30.18 -20.14
CA GLU A 880 14.22 30.44 -21.21
C GLU A 880 12.91 29.68 -21.03
N THR A 881 12.99 28.42 -20.58
CA THR A 881 11.80 27.61 -20.28
C THR A 881 11.01 28.24 -19.13
N THR A 882 11.71 28.65 -18.07
CA THR A 882 11.09 29.32 -16.93
C THR A 882 10.48 30.64 -17.37
N ARG A 883 11.20 31.46 -18.14
CA ARG A 883 10.69 32.72 -18.72
C ARG A 883 9.41 32.51 -19.51
N THR A 884 9.41 31.57 -20.45
CA THR A 884 8.24 31.26 -21.28
C THR A 884 7.05 30.89 -20.39
N GLN A 885 7.24 30.02 -19.40
CA GLN A 885 6.19 29.64 -18.46
C GLN A 885 5.66 30.83 -17.65
N LEU A 886 6.53 31.75 -17.22
CA LEU A 886 6.13 32.93 -16.46
C LEU A 886 5.30 33.92 -17.30
N HIS A 887 5.70 34.13 -18.56
CA HIS A 887 4.98 35.02 -19.48
C HIS A 887 3.65 34.42 -19.97
N ASP A 888 3.56 33.09 -20.13
CA ASP A 888 2.30 32.42 -20.47
C ASP A 888 1.28 32.44 -19.31
N GLN A 889 1.75 32.57 -18.07
CA GLN A 889 0.93 32.59 -16.85
C GLN A 889 0.45 33.99 -16.44
N ALA A 890 1.09 35.05 -16.94
CA ALA A 890 0.81 36.45 -16.62
C ALA A 890 -0.23 37.06 -17.58
#